data_AF-A0AA36DDY4-F1
#
_entry.id   AF-A0AA36DDY4-F1
#
_cell.length_a   1.000
_cell.length_b   1.000
_cell.length_c   1.000
_cell.angle_alpha   90.00
_cell.angle_beta   90.00
_cell.angle_gamma   90.00
#
_symmetry.space_group_name_H-M   'P 1'
#
loop_
_entity.id
_entity.type
_entity.pdbx_description
1 polymer ?
#
loop_
_entity_poly.entity_id
_entity_poly.type
_entity_poly.pdbx_seq_one_letter_code
_entity_poly.pdbx_strand_id
1 'polypeptide(L)'
;MDSASPTMEHPRDSPSVRTRLSRHEALLESSDDKYKKLVLRYNGLLEDKKRLMDLCHKNDALLDGLSAKVNELERQRQELVGICFSLITEQEKLLADNDIIDRLTSELKRINEERGLLDASRKSNDFYDDYMRLTRATTLHEQRATMSSTGTPSISSSTKKPSTLRKMTDRTQRSRSRSPNERRGITSVFSPQTKQSVIEWVRGAYNNEAYQELGFLHVAMIYISFAVMIMFAHFSVFFRKHKLIDAKEMLMAKERPEQEDFTPLENGFDQMLVNDVYRKSTDIINRPIVGVPGALVRLKDRITKNFGWTYEYTGTETEVINMGSYNYLGFAHNDGPCAEAAAEYIDNFGLHVGAPRDEAVVMQAQRDLEECVANYLGVEDAICFPMGFVTNSMNIAALVNKNSLVLSDQLNHASLVLGCRMSGATVVVFKHNNAHDCGEKLRDAICQPNPRTGKKFKKIMIVCEGIYSMEGTILDLPAFIAVKKKYRAYLFLDEAHSVGALGPTGRGIVEYWGADPKDVDLMMGTLTKSFAAAGGYIGGKKETIAHLRIHSAGSCYGSPMSPPIIAQVLSSMKIMLGEDGTDIGQKKVVALRRNSRYFRAKLKALGFLVYGHDDSPVVPLMTFHTTKVVYWGRETLRYGIGAVQVGYPATALTKARVRFCISADHTKEQLDYVLAICDKIGDLSNTKYAFDPSKNFDSIEY
;
A
#
# COMPACT_ATOMS: atom_id res chain seq x y z
N MET A 1 44.74 25.89 43.41
CA MET A 1 44.29 24.50 43.34
C MET A 1 44.49 24.00 41.92
N ASP A 2 45.69 23.92 41.36
CA ASP A 2 47.03 23.50 41.81
C ASP A 2 47.40 22.39 40.80
N SER A 3 48.23 22.71 39.80
CA SER A 3 49.71 22.63 39.86
C SER A 3 50.16 21.29 39.25
N ALA A 4 51.21 21.13 38.45
CA ALA A 4 52.20 22.05 37.94
C ALA A 4 53.05 21.29 36.89
N SER A 5 53.59 22.02 35.92
CA SER A 5 54.85 21.68 35.23
C SER A 5 56.04 22.07 36.13
N PRO A 6 57.25 21.55 35.89
CA PRO A 6 58.34 22.52 35.82
C PRO A 6 59.38 22.28 34.70
N THR A 7 59.68 23.42 34.10
CA THR A 7 60.84 23.93 33.34
C THR A 7 62.25 23.58 33.87
N MET A 8 63.28 23.62 33.01
CA MET A 8 64.32 24.68 33.03
C MET A 8 65.34 24.62 31.87
N GLU A 9 65.93 25.78 31.60
CA GLU A 9 66.65 26.26 30.41
C GLU A 9 68.18 25.96 30.35
N HIS A 10 68.72 26.23 29.14
CA HIS A 10 70.09 26.40 28.60
C HIS A 10 71.34 26.56 29.51
N PRO A 11 72.53 26.19 28.98
CA PRO A 11 73.46 27.23 28.48
C PRO A 11 74.17 26.89 27.14
N ARG A 12 74.65 27.94 26.45
CA ARG A 12 75.47 27.90 25.22
C ARG A 12 76.94 27.59 25.55
N ASP A 13 77.59 26.82 24.68
CA ASP A 13 78.92 27.08 24.05
C ASP A 13 79.67 25.78 23.67
N SER A 14 80.27 25.81 22.47
CA SER A 14 80.84 24.69 21.72
C SER A 14 82.21 24.20 22.22
N PRO A 15 82.58 22.93 21.91
CA PRO A 15 83.94 22.65 21.44
C PRO A 15 84.01 21.90 20.08
N SER A 16 84.74 22.54 19.16
CA SER A 16 85.51 22.06 18.01
C SER A 16 85.05 20.88 17.13
N VAL A 17 84.86 21.22 15.85
CA VAL A 17 84.62 20.41 14.63
C VAL A 17 85.59 19.22 14.43
N ARG A 18 86.74 19.17 15.12
CA ARG A 18 87.80 18.16 14.89
C ARG A 18 87.47 16.76 15.44
N THR A 19 86.57 16.65 16.42
CA THR A 19 86.22 15.35 17.05
C THR A 19 85.07 14.63 16.34
N ARG A 20 84.43 15.26 15.34
CA ARG A 20 83.34 14.66 14.54
C ARG A 20 83.81 14.01 13.24
N LEU A 21 84.99 14.39 12.72
CA LEU A 21 85.52 13.87 11.45
C LEU A 21 86.12 12.46 11.58
N SER A 22 86.81 12.15 12.69
CA SER A 22 87.42 10.82 12.90
C SER A 22 86.41 9.69 13.13
N ARG A 23 85.17 10.02 13.53
CA ARG A 23 84.08 9.04 13.68
C ARG A 23 83.32 8.78 12.37
N HIS A 24 83.46 9.64 11.36
CA HIS A 24 82.81 9.50 10.06
C HIS A 24 83.64 8.65 9.10
N GLU A 25 84.98 8.74 9.16
CA GLU A 25 85.88 7.93 8.34
C GLU A 25 85.82 6.43 8.71
N ALA A 26 85.64 6.09 9.99
CA ALA A 26 85.45 4.70 10.43
C ALA A 26 84.07 4.09 10.06
N LEU A 27 83.08 4.90 9.67
CA LEU A 27 81.74 4.44 9.24
C LEU A 27 81.66 4.23 7.72
N LEU A 28 82.59 4.80 6.95
CA LEU A 28 82.64 4.73 5.48
C LEU A 28 83.29 3.43 4.97
N GLU A 29 84.17 2.80 5.75
CA GLU A 29 84.76 1.50 5.36
C GLU A 29 83.86 0.28 5.64
N SER A 30 82.81 0.43 6.48
CA SER A 30 81.85 -0.66 6.75
C SER A 30 80.57 -0.62 5.90
N SER A 31 80.44 0.33 4.97
CA SER A 31 79.18 0.61 4.26
C SER A 31 79.07 -0.01 2.85
N ASP A 32 80.14 -0.57 2.29
CA ASP A 32 80.11 -1.09 0.91
C ASP A 32 79.38 -2.45 0.79
N ASP A 33 79.53 -3.34 1.78
CA ASP A 33 78.95 -4.70 1.72
C ASP A 33 77.46 -4.74 2.08
N LYS A 34 77.01 -3.83 2.95
CA LYS A 34 75.58 -3.63 3.26
C LYS A 34 74.84 -2.94 2.12
N TYR A 35 75.48 -1.96 1.45
CA TYR A 35 74.88 -1.26 0.32
C TYR A 35 74.74 -2.17 -0.91
N LYS A 36 75.76 -2.98 -1.23
CA LYS A 36 75.69 -3.98 -2.31
C LYS A 36 74.57 -5.02 -2.09
N LYS A 37 74.40 -5.50 -0.85
CA LYS A 37 73.29 -6.41 -0.49
C LYS A 37 71.91 -5.72 -0.57
N LEU A 38 71.83 -4.43 -0.23
CA LEU A 38 70.58 -3.67 -0.34
C LEU A 38 70.20 -3.42 -1.80
N VAL A 39 71.17 -3.08 -2.67
CA VAL A 39 70.97 -2.84 -4.10
C VAL A 39 70.56 -4.12 -4.82
N LEU A 40 71.18 -5.26 -4.51
CA LEU A 40 70.76 -6.56 -5.07
C LEU A 40 69.33 -6.94 -4.63
N ARG A 41 68.98 -6.69 -3.36
CA ARG A 41 67.62 -6.92 -2.85
C ARG A 41 66.59 -5.97 -3.47
N TYR A 42 66.97 -4.71 -3.70
CA TYR A 42 66.13 -3.70 -4.35
C TYR A 42 65.89 -4.03 -5.83
N ASN A 43 66.92 -4.50 -6.54
CA ASN A 43 66.79 -4.94 -7.93
C ASN A 43 65.92 -6.20 -8.06
N GLY A 44 66.05 -7.16 -7.14
CA GLY A 44 65.14 -8.31 -7.08
C GLY A 44 63.68 -7.91 -6.83
N LEU A 45 63.43 -6.95 -5.93
CA LEU A 45 62.09 -6.41 -5.68
C LEU A 45 61.51 -5.64 -6.88
N LEU A 46 62.35 -4.97 -7.67
CA LEU A 46 61.94 -4.31 -8.92
C LEU A 46 61.55 -5.31 -9.99
N GLU A 47 62.26 -6.45 -10.06
CA GLU A 47 61.98 -7.52 -11.01
C GLU A 47 60.71 -8.30 -10.64
N ASP A 48 60.49 -8.54 -9.35
CA ASP A 48 59.24 -9.09 -8.81
C ASP A 48 58.07 -8.13 -9.00
N LYS A 49 58.26 -6.81 -8.80
CA LYS A 49 57.27 -5.79 -9.13
C LYS A 49 56.95 -5.80 -10.62
N LYS A 50 57.93 -5.96 -11.50
CA LYS A 50 57.72 -6.05 -12.96
C LYS A 50 56.91 -7.31 -13.31
N ARG A 51 57.24 -8.46 -12.72
CA ARG A 51 56.46 -9.71 -12.86
C ARG A 51 55.03 -9.58 -12.35
N LEU A 52 54.84 -8.94 -11.19
CA LEU A 52 53.52 -8.67 -10.63
C LEU A 52 52.72 -7.71 -11.50
N MET A 53 53.34 -6.65 -12.02
CA MET A 53 52.69 -5.72 -12.95
C MET A 53 52.35 -6.40 -14.29
N ASP A 54 53.21 -7.28 -14.82
CA ASP A 54 52.92 -8.08 -16.02
C ASP A 54 51.79 -9.10 -15.77
N LEU A 55 51.73 -9.69 -14.57
CA LEU A 55 50.64 -10.57 -14.13
C LEU A 55 49.33 -9.78 -13.95
N CYS A 56 49.39 -8.57 -13.40
CA CYS A 56 48.24 -7.66 -13.29
C CYS A 56 47.76 -7.23 -14.68
N HIS A 57 48.64 -6.81 -15.59
CA HIS A 57 48.25 -6.45 -16.97
C HIS A 57 47.68 -7.65 -17.74
N LYS A 58 48.21 -8.87 -17.54
CA LYS A 58 47.63 -10.09 -18.12
C LYS A 58 46.25 -10.40 -17.54
N ASN A 59 46.03 -10.18 -16.25
CA ASN A 59 44.73 -10.34 -15.60
C ASN A 59 43.74 -9.24 -16.00
N ASP A 60 44.18 -7.99 -16.14
CA ASP A 60 43.36 -6.87 -16.61
C ASP A 60 42.97 -7.08 -18.08
N ALA A 61 43.88 -7.54 -18.94
CA ALA A 61 43.53 -7.94 -20.31
C ALA A 61 42.56 -9.15 -20.36
N LEU A 62 42.67 -10.09 -19.40
CA LEU A 62 41.73 -11.20 -19.27
C LEU A 62 40.36 -10.73 -18.75
N LEU A 63 40.34 -9.78 -17.81
CA LEU A 63 39.15 -9.16 -17.23
C LEU A 63 38.44 -8.26 -18.24
N ASP A 64 39.18 -7.49 -19.03
CA ASP A 64 38.67 -6.70 -20.15
C ASP A 64 38.14 -7.62 -21.25
N GLY A 65 38.84 -8.72 -21.55
CA GLY A 65 38.36 -9.76 -22.46
C GLY A 65 37.08 -10.45 -21.98
N LEU A 66 37.00 -10.76 -20.68
CA LEU A 66 35.80 -11.32 -20.03
C LEU A 66 34.66 -10.29 -19.96
N SER A 67 34.96 -9.02 -19.66
CA SER A 67 33.98 -7.93 -19.62
C SER A 67 33.43 -7.65 -21.02
N ALA A 68 34.29 -7.62 -22.05
CA ALA A 68 33.88 -7.53 -23.45
C ALA A 68 33.04 -8.75 -23.87
N LYS A 69 33.39 -9.96 -23.41
CA LYS A 69 32.62 -11.18 -23.69
C LYS A 69 31.28 -11.20 -22.96
N VAL A 70 31.20 -10.70 -21.72
CA VAL A 70 29.96 -10.55 -20.94
C VAL A 70 29.07 -9.48 -21.57
N ASN A 71 29.62 -8.34 -21.96
CA ASN A 71 28.87 -7.29 -22.66
C ASN A 71 28.36 -7.77 -24.03
N GLU A 72 29.15 -8.56 -24.76
CA GLU A 72 28.70 -9.19 -26.01
C GLU A 72 27.61 -10.24 -25.78
N LEU A 73 27.70 -11.04 -24.71
CA LEU A 73 26.65 -11.99 -24.33
C LEU A 73 25.38 -11.27 -23.83
N GLU A 74 25.49 -10.14 -23.14
CA GLU A 74 24.36 -9.31 -22.75
C GLU A 74 23.71 -8.63 -23.97
N ARG A 75 24.50 -8.18 -24.94
CA ARG A 75 24.02 -7.65 -26.22
C ARG A 75 23.28 -8.71 -27.02
N GLN A 76 23.86 -9.92 -27.14
CA GLN A 76 23.20 -11.06 -27.79
C GLN A 76 21.93 -11.51 -27.06
N ARG A 77 21.92 -11.46 -25.72
CA ARG A 77 20.71 -11.71 -24.92
C ARG A 77 19.65 -10.63 -25.14
N GLN A 78 20.01 -9.36 -25.23
CA GLN A 78 19.07 -8.27 -25.54
C GLN A 78 18.54 -8.38 -26.96
N GLU A 79 19.37 -8.77 -27.94
CA GLU A 79 18.94 -9.09 -29.31
C GLU A 79 17.99 -10.29 -29.32
N LEU A 80 18.28 -11.38 -28.59
CA LEU A 80 17.39 -12.55 -28.46
C LEU A 80 16.07 -12.21 -27.78
N VAL A 81 16.10 -11.41 -26.70
CA VAL A 81 14.89 -10.91 -26.04
C VAL A 81 14.10 -10.02 -26.99
N GLY A 82 14.77 -9.16 -27.76
CA GLY A 82 14.17 -8.31 -28.80
C GLY A 82 13.53 -9.12 -29.92
N ILE A 83 14.18 -10.19 -30.39
CA ILE A 83 13.65 -11.14 -31.39
C ILE A 83 12.46 -11.91 -30.82
N CYS A 84 12.52 -12.40 -29.57
CA CYS A 84 11.38 -13.04 -28.92
C CYS A 84 10.21 -12.05 -28.76
N PHE A 85 10.49 -10.79 -28.42
CA PHE A 85 9.47 -9.75 -28.33
C PHE A 85 8.90 -9.38 -29.70
N SER A 86 9.72 -9.33 -30.76
CA SER A 86 9.25 -9.08 -32.13
C SER A 86 8.44 -10.25 -32.67
N LEU A 87 8.80 -11.50 -32.34
CA LEU A 87 8.03 -12.69 -32.69
C LEU A 87 6.68 -12.75 -31.96
N ILE A 88 6.66 -12.36 -30.67
CA ILE A 88 5.40 -12.21 -29.92
C ILE A 88 4.56 -11.09 -30.51
N THR A 89 5.19 -9.96 -30.88
CA THR A 89 4.50 -8.81 -31.49
C THR A 89 4.02 -9.11 -32.91
N GLU A 90 4.74 -9.89 -33.71
CA GLU A 90 4.30 -10.39 -35.02
C GLU A 90 3.17 -11.40 -34.89
N GLN A 91 3.23 -12.31 -33.92
CA GLN A 91 2.11 -13.20 -33.59
C GLN A 91 0.88 -12.41 -33.18
N GLU A 92 1.03 -11.36 -32.35
CA GLU A 92 -0.06 -10.47 -31.95
C GLU A 92 -0.59 -9.64 -33.14
N LYS A 93 0.25 -9.23 -34.10
CA LYS A 93 -0.17 -8.54 -35.34
C LYS A 93 -0.90 -9.46 -36.32
N LEU A 94 -0.43 -10.70 -36.50
CA LEU A 94 -1.11 -11.73 -37.31
C LEU A 94 -2.48 -12.10 -36.72
N LEU A 95 -2.65 -11.98 -35.40
CA LEU A 95 -3.91 -12.22 -34.69
C LEU A 95 -4.79 -10.98 -34.57
N ALA A 96 -4.30 -9.78 -34.93
CA ALA A 96 -5.09 -8.55 -35.02
C ALA A 96 -5.73 -8.36 -36.40
N ASP A 97 -5.49 -9.28 -37.35
CA ASP A 97 -6.13 -9.30 -38.65
C ASP A 97 -7.56 -9.86 -38.52
N ASN A 98 -8.54 -8.95 -38.51
CA ASN A 98 -9.96 -9.27 -38.35
C ASN A 98 -10.45 -10.35 -39.35
N ASP A 99 -9.80 -10.44 -40.50
CA ASP A 99 -10.12 -11.39 -41.57
C ASP A 99 -9.76 -12.85 -41.22
N ILE A 100 -8.79 -13.06 -40.32
CA ILE A 100 -8.41 -14.39 -39.79
C ILE A 100 -9.32 -14.76 -38.61
N ILE A 101 -9.65 -13.78 -37.76
CA ILE A 101 -10.60 -13.94 -36.65
C ILE A 101 -11.98 -14.32 -37.17
N ASP A 102 -12.47 -13.66 -38.22
CA ASP A 102 -13.78 -13.92 -38.80
C ASP A 102 -13.83 -15.32 -39.47
N ARG A 103 -12.76 -15.74 -40.14
CA ARG A 103 -12.65 -17.11 -40.70
C ARG A 103 -12.63 -18.17 -39.61
N LEU A 104 -11.83 -18.00 -38.55
CA LEU A 104 -11.77 -18.94 -37.43
C LEU A 104 -13.09 -19.02 -36.65
N THR A 105 -13.77 -17.87 -36.47
CA THR A 105 -15.08 -17.79 -35.80
C THR A 105 -16.17 -18.46 -36.63
N SER A 106 -16.10 -18.32 -37.96
CA SER A 106 -17.01 -19.00 -38.91
C SER A 106 -16.81 -20.51 -38.90
N GLU A 107 -15.55 -20.96 -38.89
CA GLU A 107 -15.23 -22.40 -38.86
C GLU A 107 -15.57 -23.03 -37.51
N LEU A 108 -15.38 -22.31 -36.39
CA LEU A 108 -15.82 -22.74 -35.06
C LEU A 108 -17.34 -22.82 -34.95
N LYS A 109 -18.09 -21.90 -35.58
CA LYS A 109 -19.55 -21.99 -35.69
C LYS A 109 -19.97 -23.22 -36.48
N ARG A 110 -19.34 -23.47 -37.64
CA ARG A 110 -19.62 -24.64 -38.47
C ARG A 110 -19.36 -25.95 -37.73
N ILE A 111 -18.24 -26.04 -37.00
CA ILE A 111 -17.89 -27.21 -36.18
C ILE A 111 -18.87 -27.42 -35.02
N ASN A 112 -19.38 -26.34 -34.42
CA ASN A 112 -20.39 -26.43 -33.35
C ASN A 112 -21.78 -26.81 -33.86
N GLU A 113 -22.15 -26.38 -35.06
CA GLU A 113 -23.40 -26.75 -35.73
C GLU A 113 -23.38 -28.21 -36.22
N GLU A 114 -22.25 -28.67 -36.79
CA GLU A 114 -22.05 -30.07 -37.21
C GLU A 114 -22.03 -31.06 -36.03
N ARG A 115 -21.71 -30.61 -34.81
CA ARG A 115 -21.63 -31.47 -33.61
C ARG A 115 -22.83 -31.41 -32.67
N GLY A 116 -23.85 -30.60 -32.96
CA GLY A 116 -25.09 -30.53 -32.15
C GLY A 116 -24.86 -30.17 -30.67
N LEU A 117 -23.82 -29.39 -30.34
CA LEU A 117 -23.37 -29.12 -28.96
C LEU A 117 -23.91 -27.81 -28.36
N LEU A 118 -25.16 -27.44 -28.64
CA LEU A 118 -25.80 -26.30 -27.95
C LEU A 118 -26.19 -26.61 -26.50
N ASP A 119 -26.19 -27.88 -26.08
CA ASP A 119 -26.56 -28.31 -24.72
C ASP A 119 -25.36 -28.45 -23.74
N ALA A 120 -24.12 -28.36 -24.22
CA ALA A 120 -22.92 -28.56 -23.40
C ALA A 120 -22.47 -27.30 -22.61
N SER A 121 -22.87 -26.10 -23.06
CA SER A 121 -22.55 -24.85 -22.36
C SER A 121 -23.30 -24.68 -21.04
N ARG A 122 -24.42 -25.40 -20.84
CA ARG A 122 -25.12 -25.43 -19.54
C ARG A 122 -24.50 -26.44 -18.57
N LYS A 123 -24.00 -27.58 -19.06
CA LYS A 123 -23.39 -28.63 -18.23
C LYS A 123 -21.97 -28.32 -17.75
N SER A 124 -21.21 -27.43 -18.42
CA SER A 124 -19.86 -27.06 -17.94
C SER A 124 -19.89 -26.15 -16.70
N ASN A 125 -20.94 -25.34 -16.53
CA ASN A 125 -21.13 -24.54 -15.32
C ASN A 125 -21.47 -25.41 -14.11
N ASP A 126 -22.27 -26.47 -14.28
CA ASP A 126 -22.57 -27.43 -13.21
C ASP A 126 -21.34 -28.24 -12.79
N PHE A 127 -20.47 -28.61 -13.74
CA PHE A 127 -19.21 -29.31 -13.44
C PHE A 127 -18.21 -28.44 -12.66
N TYR A 128 -18.16 -27.13 -12.96
CA TYR A 128 -17.32 -26.18 -12.23
C TYR A 128 -17.83 -25.96 -10.79
N ASP A 129 -19.15 -25.87 -10.61
CA ASP A 129 -19.76 -25.74 -9.28
C ASP A 129 -19.65 -27.05 -8.45
N ASP A 130 -19.76 -28.22 -9.06
CA ASP A 130 -19.54 -29.51 -8.38
C ASP A 130 -18.06 -29.77 -8.07
N TYR A 131 -17.14 -29.38 -8.95
CA TYR A 131 -15.70 -29.43 -8.66
C TYR A 131 -15.34 -28.54 -7.47
N MET A 132 -15.85 -27.31 -7.42
CA MET A 132 -15.64 -26.36 -6.31
C MET A 132 -16.33 -26.79 -5.01
N ARG A 133 -17.44 -27.52 -5.07
CA ARG A 133 -18.07 -28.15 -3.90
C ARG A 133 -17.26 -29.33 -3.38
N LEU A 134 -16.71 -30.18 -4.27
CA LEU A 134 -15.84 -31.29 -3.88
C LEU A 134 -14.56 -30.78 -3.23
N THR A 135 -13.90 -29.75 -3.78
CA THR A 135 -12.68 -29.19 -3.19
C THR A 135 -12.94 -28.57 -1.81
N ARG A 136 -14.10 -27.93 -1.60
CA ARG A 136 -14.49 -27.39 -0.28
C ARG A 136 -14.82 -28.49 0.73
N ALA A 137 -15.40 -29.61 0.29
CA ALA A 137 -15.73 -30.74 1.16
C ALA A 137 -14.49 -31.48 1.66
N THR A 138 -13.44 -31.64 0.83
CA THR A 138 -12.15 -32.22 1.26
C THR A 138 -11.43 -31.34 2.28
N THR A 139 -11.42 -30.02 2.09
CA THR A 139 -10.79 -29.09 3.07
C THR A 139 -11.53 -29.06 4.42
N LEU A 140 -12.85 -29.26 4.43
CA LEU A 140 -13.66 -29.35 5.66
C LEU A 140 -13.50 -30.70 6.37
N HIS A 141 -13.21 -31.78 5.65
CA HIS A 141 -13.01 -33.11 6.24
C HIS A 141 -11.64 -33.23 6.93
N GLU A 142 -10.60 -32.57 6.39
CA GLU A 142 -9.25 -32.50 6.99
C GLU A 142 -9.21 -31.59 8.24
N GLN A 143 -10.03 -30.53 8.29
CA GLN A 143 -10.17 -29.68 9.48
C GLN A 143 -10.95 -30.35 10.63
N ARG A 144 -11.85 -31.29 10.34
CA ARG A 144 -12.54 -32.07 11.39
C ARG A 144 -11.66 -33.16 12.00
N ALA A 145 -10.70 -33.71 11.24
CA ALA A 145 -9.76 -34.72 11.74
C ALA A 145 -8.71 -34.14 12.71
N THR A 146 -8.39 -32.84 12.58
CA THR A 146 -7.44 -32.13 13.46
C THR A 146 -8.06 -31.59 14.75
N MET A 147 -9.39 -31.52 14.86
CA MET A 147 -10.09 -31.07 16.07
C MET A 147 -10.45 -32.19 17.06
N SER A 148 -10.19 -33.46 16.77
CA SER A 148 -10.56 -34.59 17.67
C SER A 148 -9.46 -35.05 18.64
N SER A 149 -8.26 -34.45 18.62
CA SER A 149 -7.09 -34.99 19.34
C SER A 149 -6.53 -34.14 20.49
N THR A 150 -7.27 -33.18 21.05
CA THR A 150 -6.84 -32.47 22.26
C THR A 150 -7.82 -32.67 23.41
N GLY A 151 -7.50 -33.62 24.29
CA GLY A 151 -8.16 -33.84 25.57
C GLY A 151 -7.94 -32.67 26.52
N THR A 152 -9.00 -32.29 27.22
CA THR A 152 -9.03 -31.27 28.27
C THR A 152 -8.57 -31.85 29.61
N PRO A 153 -7.89 -31.06 30.45
CA PRO A 153 -8.03 -31.16 31.90
C PRO A 153 -8.82 -29.97 32.44
N SER A 154 -9.86 -30.28 33.20
CA SER A 154 -10.69 -29.37 33.97
C SER A 154 -9.99 -28.94 35.27
N ILE A 155 -9.99 -27.64 35.56
CA ILE A 155 -9.75 -27.12 36.92
C ILE A 155 -10.86 -26.12 37.26
N SER A 156 -11.63 -26.47 38.29
CA SER A 156 -12.62 -25.64 38.96
C SER A 156 -11.96 -24.72 39.98
N SER A 157 -12.38 -23.46 40.10
CA SER A 157 -12.39 -22.80 41.41
C SER A 157 -13.42 -21.67 41.47
N SER A 158 -13.97 -21.52 42.66
CA SER A 158 -15.20 -20.84 43.02
C SER A 158 -14.98 -19.42 43.57
N THR A 159 -15.99 -18.57 43.37
CA THR A 159 -16.52 -17.53 44.29
C THR A 159 -15.59 -16.47 44.91
N LYS A 160 -15.90 -15.19 44.63
CA LYS A 160 -16.53 -14.25 45.60
C LYS A 160 -16.69 -12.83 45.01
N LYS A 161 -17.88 -12.23 45.21
CA LYS A 161 -18.13 -10.78 45.19
C LYS A 161 -17.54 -10.14 46.46
N PRO A 162 -17.28 -8.83 46.45
CA PRO A 162 -18.07 -7.99 47.36
C PRO A 162 -18.54 -6.65 46.77
N SER A 163 -19.57 -6.16 47.45
CA SER A 163 -20.32 -4.92 47.28
C SER A 163 -19.73 -3.74 48.09
N THR A 164 -20.31 -2.56 47.83
CA THR A 164 -20.51 -1.36 48.67
C THR A 164 -19.63 -0.11 48.50
N LEU A 165 -20.31 0.93 47.95
CA LEU A 165 -20.39 2.36 48.33
C LEU A 165 -19.17 3.11 48.91
N ARG A 166 -18.87 4.26 48.28
CA ARG A 166 -18.82 5.54 49.01
C ARG A 166 -19.14 6.75 48.12
N LYS A 167 -20.12 7.54 48.58
CA LYS A 167 -20.40 8.92 48.14
C LYS A 167 -19.30 9.84 48.67
N MET A 168 -18.86 10.81 47.86
CA MET A 168 -18.27 12.05 48.35
C MET A 168 -18.69 13.19 47.43
N THR A 169 -19.26 14.20 48.07
CA THR A 169 -19.85 15.43 47.54
C THR A 169 -18.84 16.58 47.53
N ASP A 170 -19.04 17.48 46.56
CA ASP A 170 -18.77 18.92 46.55
C ASP A 170 -17.33 19.46 46.77
N ARG A 171 -16.84 20.17 45.74
CA ARG A 171 -16.49 21.60 45.83
C ARG A 171 -16.19 22.24 44.47
N THR A 172 -17.16 23.04 44.04
CA THR A 172 -17.10 24.31 43.26
C THR A 172 -15.73 24.86 42.81
N GLN A 173 -15.63 25.24 41.53
CA GLN A 173 -15.19 26.59 41.15
C GLN A 173 -15.80 27.06 39.80
N ARG A 174 -16.32 28.28 39.85
CA ARG A 174 -17.07 29.00 38.79
C ARG A 174 -16.11 29.51 37.70
N SER A 175 -16.46 29.34 36.43
CA SER A 175 -16.08 30.28 35.36
C SER A 175 -17.28 30.59 34.46
N ARG A 176 -17.31 31.83 33.99
CA ARG A 176 -18.50 32.57 33.55
C ARG A 176 -19.00 32.13 32.16
N SER A 177 -20.30 31.92 32.06
CA SER A 177 -21.05 31.72 30.81
C SER A 177 -21.08 33.00 29.96
N ARG A 178 -20.68 32.90 28.68
CA ARG A 178 -21.06 33.86 27.62
C ARG A 178 -22.21 33.27 26.79
N SER A 179 -23.15 34.11 26.40
CA SER A 179 -24.45 33.77 25.80
C SER A 179 -24.37 33.26 24.34
N PRO A 180 -25.38 32.51 23.84
CA PRO A 180 -25.28 31.72 22.59
C PRO A 180 -25.52 32.47 21.26
N ASN A 181 -25.50 33.80 21.21
CA ASN A 181 -26.08 34.54 20.08
C ASN A 181 -25.10 35.16 19.06
N GLU A 182 -23.80 34.82 19.09
CA GLU A 182 -22.80 35.36 18.14
C GLU A 182 -22.09 34.29 17.28
N ARG A 183 -22.72 33.13 17.05
CA ARG A 183 -22.24 32.11 16.09
C ARG A 183 -23.06 32.09 14.79
N ARG A 184 -23.15 33.22 14.11
CA ARG A 184 -23.64 33.29 12.72
C ARG A 184 -22.82 34.29 11.93
N GLY A 185 -21.81 33.77 11.24
CA GLY A 185 -21.01 34.52 10.28
C GLY A 185 -19.88 33.62 9.82
N ILE A 186 -19.95 33.20 8.55
CA ILE A 186 -19.08 32.21 7.86
C ILE A 186 -19.74 30.83 7.76
N THR A 187 -20.86 30.78 7.02
CA THR A 187 -21.33 29.54 6.39
C THR A 187 -21.65 29.83 4.93
N SER A 188 -21.07 29.01 4.05
CA SER A 188 -21.31 28.85 2.61
C SER A 188 -20.77 29.95 1.67
N VAL A 189 -19.63 29.63 1.03
CA VAL A 189 -19.12 30.32 -0.18
C VAL A 189 -19.90 29.91 -1.44
N PHE A 190 -20.87 29.00 -1.33
CA PHE A 190 -21.68 28.53 -2.45
C PHE A 190 -23.17 28.74 -2.19
N SER A 191 -23.83 29.42 -3.14
CA SER A 191 -25.28 29.57 -3.13
C SER A 191 -25.99 28.20 -3.16
N PRO A 192 -27.21 28.07 -2.62
CA PRO A 192 -27.99 26.83 -2.71
C PRO A 192 -28.17 26.32 -4.15
N GLN A 193 -28.26 27.23 -5.12
CA GLN A 193 -28.35 26.93 -6.55
C GLN A 193 -27.06 26.29 -7.08
N THR A 194 -25.89 26.76 -6.63
CA THR A 194 -24.58 26.19 -7.00
C THR A 194 -24.38 24.79 -6.41
N LYS A 195 -24.90 24.52 -5.20
CA LYS A 195 -24.86 23.17 -4.62
C LYS A 195 -25.72 22.19 -5.42
N GLN A 196 -26.93 22.61 -5.82
CA GLN A 196 -27.83 21.78 -6.59
C GLN A 196 -27.28 21.45 -8.00
N SER A 197 -26.68 22.43 -8.68
CA SER A 197 -26.05 22.22 -10.00
C SER A 197 -24.85 21.29 -9.93
N VAL A 198 -24.05 21.35 -8.86
CA VAL A 198 -22.94 20.42 -8.63
C VAL A 198 -23.44 19.00 -8.38
N ILE A 199 -24.52 18.83 -7.60
CA ILE A 199 -25.13 17.52 -7.34
C ILE A 199 -25.71 16.90 -8.62
N GLU A 200 -26.38 17.68 -9.46
CA GLU A 200 -26.94 17.21 -10.73
C GLU A 200 -25.83 16.85 -11.74
N TRP A 201 -24.74 17.61 -11.76
CA TRP A 201 -23.55 17.30 -12.56
C TRP A 201 -22.85 16.00 -12.09
N VAL A 202 -22.68 15.82 -10.77
CA VAL A 202 -22.11 14.58 -10.19
C VAL A 202 -22.96 13.36 -10.58
N ARG A 203 -24.29 13.48 -10.53
CA ARG A 203 -25.21 12.41 -10.96
C ARG A 203 -25.12 12.11 -12.46
N GLY A 204 -24.88 13.12 -13.29
CA GLY A 204 -24.65 12.96 -14.73
C GLY A 204 -23.34 12.25 -15.08
N ALA A 205 -22.30 12.42 -14.26
CA ALA A 205 -20.97 11.81 -14.45
C ALA A 205 -20.89 10.34 -13.99
N TYR A 206 -21.85 9.87 -13.18
CA TYR A 206 -21.83 8.54 -12.56
C TYR A 206 -21.96 7.35 -13.54
N ASN A 207 -22.32 7.60 -14.81
CA ASN A 207 -22.60 6.56 -15.79
C ASN A 207 -21.38 5.87 -16.43
N ASN A 208 -20.15 6.10 -15.94
CA ASN A 208 -18.92 5.63 -16.59
C ASN A 208 -18.00 4.73 -15.72
N GLU A 209 -18.54 3.96 -14.78
CA GLU A 209 -17.77 2.90 -14.08
C GLU A 209 -17.83 1.54 -14.80
N ALA A 210 -17.75 1.53 -16.14
CA ALA A 210 -17.66 0.29 -16.89
C ALA A 210 -16.23 -0.27 -16.77
N TYR A 211 -16.05 -1.34 -15.99
CA TYR A 211 -14.88 -2.19 -16.13
C TYR A 211 -14.87 -2.74 -17.55
N GLN A 212 -13.83 -2.43 -18.32
CA GLN A 212 -13.69 -3.08 -19.62
C GLN A 212 -13.33 -4.54 -19.38
N GLU A 213 -14.25 -5.45 -19.70
CA GLU A 213 -13.98 -6.88 -19.64
C GLU A 213 -12.95 -7.23 -20.72
N LEU A 214 -11.88 -7.90 -20.29
CA LEU A 214 -10.89 -8.42 -21.22
C LEU A 214 -11.52 -9.53 -22.06
N GLY A 215 -11.21 -9.53 -23.36
CA GLY A 215 -11.57 -10.64 -24.24
C GLY A 215 -10.98 -11.96 -23.75
N PHE A 216 -11.66 -13.07 -24.03
CA PHE A 216 -11.28 -14.42 -23.57
C PHE A 216 -9.81 -14.75 -23.87
N LEU A 217 -9.31 -14.40 -25.04
CA LEU A 217 -7.91 -14.64 -25.43
C LEU A 217 -6.92 -13.93 -24.51
N HIS A 218 -7.18 -12.67 -24.14
CA HIS A 218 -6.32 -11.93 -23.21
C HIS A 218 -6.29 -12.58 -21.84
N VAL A 219 -7.46 -12.98 -21.33
CA VAL A 219 -7.57 -13.71 -20.06
C VAL A 219 -6.78 -15.02 -20.13
N ALA A 220 -6.94 -15.81 -21.19
CA ALA A 220 -6.20 -17.05 -21.39
C ALA A 220 -4.68 -16.79 -21.40
N MET A 221 -4.21 -15.75 -22.10
CA MET A 221 -2.78 -15.40 -22.14
C MET A 221 -2.23 -14.98 -20.77
N ILE A 222 -3.02 -14.30 -19.94
CA ILE A 222 -2.62 -13.97 -18.56
C ILE A 222 -2.43 -15.26 -17.75
N TYR A 223 -3.38 -16.20 -17.83
CA TYR A 223 -3.28 -17.48 -17.13
C TYR A 223 -2.13 -18.35 -17.65
N ILE A 224 -1.90 -18.39 -18.97
CA ILE A 224 -0.75 -19.09 -19.58
C ILE A 224 0.56 -18.47 -19.08
N SER A 225 0.67 -17.14 -19.09
CA SER A 225 1.84 -16.43 -18.57
C SER A 225 2.11 -16.78 -17.10
N PHE A 226 1.05 -16.82 -16.28
CA PHE A 226 1.17 -17.23 -14.88
C PHE A 226 1.56 -18.70 -14.72
N ALA A 227 0.94 -19.60 -15.48
CA ALA A 227 1.27 -21.02 -15.47
C ALA A 227 2.72 -21.30 -15.87
N VAL A 228 3.24 -20.59 -16.89
CA VAL A 228 4.64 -20.65 -17.29
C VAL A 228 5.55 -20.19 -16.15
N MET A 229 5.24 -19.07 -15.49
CA MET A 229 6.03 -18.61 -14.33
C MET A 229 6.07 -19.65 -13.20
N ILE A 230 4.92 -20.26 -12.87
CA ILE A 230 4.82 -21.31 -11.84
C ILE A 230 5.57 -22.58 -12.27
N MET A 231 5.49 -22.96 -13.54
CA MET A 231 6.24 -24.10 -14.08
C MET A 231 7.76 -23.90 -13.94
N PHE A 232 8.27 -22.72 -14.30
CA PHE A 232 9.69 -22.39 -14.10
C PHE A 232 10.09 -22.34 -12.63
N ALA A 233 9.19 -21.90 -11.74
CA ALA A 233 9.42 -21.96 -10.29
C ALA A 233 9.56 -23.41 -9.82
N HIS A 234 8.67 -24.32 -10.26
CA HIS A 234 8.77 -25.75 -9.96
C HIS A 234 10.04 -26.38 -10.53
N PHE A 235 10.43 -26.06 -11.76
CA PHE A 235 11.70 -26.51 -12.32
C PHE A 235 12.88 -26.02 -11.50
N SER A 236 12.86 -24.75 -11.07
CA SER A 236 13.89 -24.19 -10.21
C SER A 236 13.99 -24.97 -8.89
N VAL A 237 12.85 -25.28 -8.24
CA VAL A 237 12.81 -26.13 -7.04
C VAL A 237 13.33 -27.54 -7.33
N PHE A 238 12.94 -28.14 -8.45
CA PHE A 238 13.35 -29.50 -8.85
C PHE A 238 14.87 -29.59 -9.05
N PHE A 239 15.45 -28.69 -9.85
CA PHE A 239 16.89 -28.63 -10.08
C PHE A 239 17.64 -28.35 -8.77
N ARG A 240 17.08 -27.52 -7.90
CA ARG A 240 17.58 -27.28 -6.54
C ARG A 240 17.62 -28.54 -5.68
N LYS A 241 16.52 -29.28 -5.62
CA LYS A 241 16.42 -30.51 -4.83
C LYS A 241 17.39 -31.60 -5.31
N HIS A 242 17.63 -31.68 -6.62
CA HIS A 242 18.48 -32.72 -7.22
C HIS A 242 19.94 -32.30 -7.44
N LYS A 243 20.35 -31.11 -6.95
CA LYS A 243 21.73 -30.59 -7.09
C LYS A 243 22.24 -30.55 -8.54
N LEU A 244 21.33 -30.27 -9.48
CA LEU A 244 21.61 -30.26 -10.93
C LEU A 244 22.14 -28.90 -11.43
N ILE A 245 22.22 -27.89 -10.55
CA ILE A 245 22.76 -26.55 -10.81
C ILE A 245 23.81 -26.26 -9.71
N ASP A 246 24.88 -25.55 -10.02
CA ASP A 246 26.02 -25.42 -9.11
C ASP A 246 25.67 -24.70 -7.80
N ALA A 247 26.26 -25.14 -6.67
CA ALA A 247 25.91 -24.70 -5.33
C ALA A 247 26.21 -23.20 -5.08
N LYS A 248 27.13 -22.60 -5.85
CA LYS A 248 27.40 -21.15 -5.83
C LYS A 248 26.30 -20.33 -6.51
N GLU A 249 25.59 -20.90 -7.48
CA GLU A 249 24.40 -20.31 -8.10
C GLU A 249 23.13 -20.61 -7.30
N MET A 250 23.14 -21.71 -6.54
CA MET A 250 22.14 -22.04 -5.52
C MET A 250 22.29 -21.18 -4.27
N LEU A 251 22.00 -19.90 -4.39
CA LEU A 251 21.63 -19.09 -3.23
C LEU A 251 20.33 -19.69 -2.68
N MET A 252 20.46 -20.62 -1.75
CA MET A 252 19.35 -21.25 -1.04
C MET A 252 19.28 -20.63 0.34
N ALA A 253 18.07 -20.27 0.77
CA ALA A 253 17.77 -20.31 2.19
C ALA A 253 17.93 -21.77 2.62
N LYS A 254 19.07 -22.11 3.24
CA LYS A 254 19.23 -23.38 3.94
C LYS A 254 18.57 -23.21 5.29
N GLU A 255 17.61 -24.08 5.59
CA GLU A 255 17.23 -24.29 6.98
C GLU A 255 18.49 -24.61 7.77
N ARG A 256 18.60 -24.01 8.96
CA ARG A 256 19.74 -24.29 9.80
C ARG A 256 19.62 -25.74 10.27
N PRO A 257 20.71 -26.49 10.42
CA PRO A 257 20.66 -27.88 10.84
C PRO A 257 19.85 -28.08 12.14
N GLU A 258 19.85 -27.10 13.04
CA GLU A 258 19.09 -27.16 14.29
C GLU A 258 17.57 -27.01 14.11
N GLN A 259 17.11 -26.70 12.91
CA GLN A 259 15.71 -26.44 12.56
C GLN A 259 15.12 -27.48 11.60
N GLU A 260 15.88 -28.49 11.17
CA GLU A 260 15.40 -29.51 10.21
C GLU A 260 14.22 -30.33 10.76
N ASP A 261 14.15 -30.52 12.08
CA ASP A 261 13.05 -31.24 12.75
C ASP A 261 11.84 -30.36 13.09
N PHE A 262 11.87 -29.06 12.76
CA PHE A 262 10.78 -28.15 13.07
C PHE A 262 9.68 -28.26 12.02
N THR A 263 8.42 -28.20 12.44
CA THR A 263 7.32 -28.11 11.48
C THR A 263 7.44 -26.79 10.70
N PRO A 264 7.43 -26.81 9.36
CA PRO A 264 7.54 -25.61 8.56
C PRO A 264 6.41 -24.62 8.88
N LEU A 265 6.75 -23.35 9.08
CA LEU A 265 5.78 -22.27 9.31
C LEU A 265 4.97 -21.94 8.06
N GLU A 266 5.54 -22.18 6.89
CA GLU A 266 4.93 -21.90 5.59
C GLU A 266 4.69 -23.21 4.84
N ASN A 267 3.66 -23.22 3.98
CA ASN A 267 3.46 -24.34 3.07
C ASN A 267 4.46 -24.28 1.91
N GLY A 268 4.73 -25.42 1.28
CA GLY A 268 5.74 -25.51 0.21
C GLY A 268 5.40 -24.68 -1.05
N PHE A 269 4.13 -24.39 -1.31
CA PHE A 269 3.73 -23.57 -2.46
C PHE A 269 4.03 -22.09 -2.22
N ASP A 270 3.71 -21.57 -1.04
CA ASP A 270 3.98 -20.19 -0.64
C ASP A 270 5.48 -19.94 -0.62
N GLN A 271 6.26 -20.87 -0.06
CA GLN A 271 7.72 -20.80 -0.11
C GLN A 271 8.26 -20.74 -1.54
N MET A 272 7.76 -21.59 -2.44
CA MET A 272 8.14 -21.55 -3.85
C MET A 272 7.78 -20.21 -4.50
N LEU A 273 6.53 -19.75 -4.31
CA LEU A 273 6.06 -18.49 -4.90
C LEU A 273 6.90 -17.30 -4.40
N VAL A 274 7.19 -17.25 -3.10
CA VAL A 274 8.02 -16.22 -2.49
C VAL A 274 9.45 -16.29 -3.04
N ASN A 275 10.08 -17.46 -3.01
CA ASN A 275 11.49 -17.63 -3.35
C ASN A 275 11.79 -17.54 -4.85
N ASP A 276 10.89 -17.97 -5.71
CA ASP A 276 11.17 -18.10 -7.15
C ASP A 276 10.46 -17.07 -8.02
N VAL A 277 9.41 -16.44 -7.51
CA VAL A 277 8.63 -15.43 -8.24
C VAL A 277 8.75 -14.07 -7.56
N TYR A 278 8.21 -13.91 -6.34
CA TYR A 278 8.14 -12.62 -5.67
C TYR A 278 9.51 -12.01 -5.40
N ARG A 279 10.45 -12.78 -4.84
CA ARG A 279 11.81 -12.35 -4.51
C ARG A 279 12.52 -11.65 -5.66
N LYS A 280 12.36 -12.15 -6.90
CA LYS A 280 13.00 -11.60 -8.10
C LYS A 280 12.50 -10.22 -8.51
N SER A 281 11.41 -9.75 -7.90
CA SER A 281 10.84 -8.40 -8.09
C SER A 281 11.04 -7.49 -6.87
N THR A 282 11.69 -7.98 -5.81
CA THR A 282 11.89 -7.20 -4.58
C THR A 282 12.86 -6.02 -4.78
N ASP A 283 13.51 -5.90 -5.93
CA ASP A 283 14.39 -4.77 -6.24
C ASP A 283 13.61 -3.45 -6.30
N ILE A 284 12.32 -3.53 -6.70
CA ILE A 284 11.40 -2.40 -6.82
C ILE A 284 10.33 -2.34 -5.71
N ILE A 285 10.16 -3.39 -4.91
CA ILE A 285 9.12 -3.48 -3.86
C ILE A 285 9.74 -3.24 -2.48
N ASN A 286 9.02 -2.62 -1.53
CA ASN A 286 9.48 -2.41 -0.15
C ASN A 286 10.81 -1.64 -0.06
N ARG A 287 11.01 -0.63 -0.90
CA ARG A 287 12.17 0.27 -0.79
C ARG A 287 11.96 1.24 0.38
N PRO A 288 12.89 1.33 1.34
CA PRO A 288 12.77 2.27 2.44
C PRO A 288 12.84 3.71 1.92
N ILE A 289 12.04 4.59 2.51
CA ILE A 289 12.10 6.02 2.28
C ILE A 289 12.90 6.71 3.39
N VAL A 290 13.39 7.93 3.10
CA VAL A 290 14.06 8.80 4.06
C VAL A 290 13.34 10.16 4.08
N GLY A 291 13.04 10.65 5.29
CA GLY A 291 12.32 11.90 5.48
C GLY A 291 10.81 11.77 5.28
N VAL A 292 10.16 12.89 4.95
CA VAL A 292 8.70 12.97 4.82
C VAL A 292 8.22 12.46 3.46
N PRO A 293 7.10 11.74 3.41
CA PRO A 293 6.48 11.29 2.16
C PRO A 293 5.66 12.42 1.50
N GLY A 294 6.32 13.52 1.12
CA GLY A 294 5.73 14.66 0.41
C GLY A 294 5.50 14.38 -1.08
N ALA A 295 5.29 15.42 -1.90
CA ALA A 295 5.19 15.27 -3.36
C ALA A 295 6.47 14.72 -4.00
N LEU A 296 7.61 14.94 -3.36
CA LEU A 296 8.89 14.29 -3.60
C LEU A 296 9.25 13.42 -2.40
N VAL A 297 9.93 12.31 -2.63
CA VAL A 297 10.43 11.44 -1.56
C VAL A 297 11.81 10.91 -1.92
N ARG A 298 12.68 10.74 -0.92
CA ARG A 298 13.98 10.10 -1.10
C ARG A 298 13.91 8.63 -0.76
N LEU A 299 14.41 7.79 -1.67
CA LEU A 299 14.52 6.35 -1.48
C LEU A 299 15.95 6.01 -1.05
N LYS A 300 16.11 5.07 -0.11
CA LYS A 300 17.42 4.48 0.14
C LYS A 300 17.82 3.61 -1.04
N ASP A 301 19.00 3.88 -1.58
CA ASP A 301 19.54 3.08 -2.66
C ASP A 301 20.07 1.76 -2.14
N ARG A 302 19.74 0.70 -2.85
CA ARG A 302 20.17 -0.65 -2.55
C ARG A 302 20.41 -1.42 -3.83
N ILE A 303 21.38 -2.32 -3.77
CA ILE A 303 21.72 -3.26 -4.82
C ILE A 303 21.56 -4.68 -4.31
N THR A 304 21.30 -5.61 -5.23
CA THR A 304 21.33 -7.04 -4.97
C THR A 304 22.29 -7.69 -5.95
N LYS A 305 23.22 -8.51 -5.45
CA LYS A 305 24.14 -9.32 -6.27
C LYS A 305 23.64 -10.76 -6.44
N ASN A 306 22.54 -11.11 -5.77
CA ASN A 306 22.03 -12.47 -5.65
C ASN A 306 20.50 -12.51 -5.88
N PHE A 307 20.02 -11.78 -6.88
CA PHE A 307 18.62 -11.82 -7.34
C PHE A 307 17.55 -11.55 -6.25
N GLY A 308 17.87 -10.75 -5.25
CA GLY A 308 16.96 -10.31 -4.18
C GLY A 308 17.01 -11.17 -2.92
N TRP A 309 17.98 -12.09 -2.78
CA TRP A 309 18.20 -12.82 -1.53
C TRP A 309 18.74 -11.91 -0.43
N THR A 310 19.65 -11.00 -0.77
CA THR A 310 20.15 -9.98 0.15
C THR A 310 20.26 -8.65 -0.55
N TYR A 311 20.11 -7.58 0.22
CA TYR A 311 20.29 -6.21 -0.25
C TYR A 311 21.40 -5.53 0.52
N GLU A 312 22.30 -4.89 -0.22
CA GLU A 312 23.32 -4.00 0.32
C GLU A 312 22.87 -2.56 0.06
N TYR A 313 22.78 -1.74 1.12
CA TYR A 313 22.58 -0.30 0.95
C TYR A 313 23.86 0.33 0.42
N THR A 314 23.74 1.17 -0.61
CA THR A 314 24.91 1.82 -1.25
C THR A 314 25.43 3.01 -0.46
N GLY A 315 24.67 3.48 0.54
CA GLY A 315 24.94 4.74 1.24
C GLY A 315 24.46 5.98 0.49
N THR A 316 23.88 5.82 -0.71
CA THR A 316 23.28 6.91 -1.50
C THR A 316 21.76 6.91 -1.38
N GLU A 317 21.16 8.01 -1.82
CA GLU A 317 19.72 8.19 -1.85
C GLU A 317 19.30 8.77 -3.21
N THR A 318 18.17 8.32 -3.72
CA THR A 318 17.58 8.83 -4.96
C THR A 318 16.28 9.55 -4.64
N GLU A 319 16.16 10.81 -5.04
CA GLU A 319 14.91 11.55 -4.99
C GLU A 319 14.00 11.15 -6.15
N VAL A 320 12.72 10.92 -5.85
CA VAL A 320 11.71 10.53 -6.84
C VAL A 320 10.42 11.34 -6.65
N ILE A 321 9.69 11.52 -7.74
CA ILE A 321 8.31 12.03 -7.69
C ILE A 321 7.45 10.96 -7.02
N ASN A 322 6.85 11.31 -5.89
CA ASN A 322 6.04 10.39 -5.11
C ASN A 322 4.64 10.28 -5.71
N MET A 323 4.40 9.21 -6.45
CA MET A 323 3.08 8.86 -6.99
C MET A 323 2.49 7.65 -6.26
N GLY A 324 3.02 7.28 -5.09
CA GLY A 324 2.67 6.03 -4.41
C GLY A 324 2.09 6.20 -3.01
N SER A 325 2.21 7.39 -2.42
CA SER A 325 1.66 7.67 -1.09
C SER A 325 0.19 8.10 -1.14
N TYR A 326 -0.55 7.80 -0.08
CA TYR A 326 -1.92 8.31 0.11
C TYR A 326 -1.95 9.70 0.76
N ASN A 327 -0.89 10.51 0.64
CA ASN A 327 -0.80 11.87 1.14
C ASN A 327 -1.62 12.82 0.22
N TYR A 328 -2.93 12.60 0.17
CA TYR A 328 -3.81 13.23 -0.82
C TYR A 328 -3.85 14.75 -0.68
N LEU A 329 -3.89 15.28 0.54
CA LEU A 329 -3.94 16.73 0.77
C LEU A 329 -2.54 17.35 0.90
N GLY A 330 -1.47 16.56 0.92
CA GLY A 330 -0.12 17.11 1.03
C GLY A 330 0.13 17.76 2.39
N PHE A 331 -0.21 17.08 3.48
CA PHE A 331 0.08 17.55 4.85
C PHE A 331 1.32 16.89 5.46
N ALA A 332 1.94 15.93 4.76
CA ALA A 332 3.20 15.33 5.20
C ALA A 332 4.39 16.25 4.87
N HIS A 333 4.70 17.16 5.80
CA HIS A 333 5.83 18.10 5.71
C HIS A 333 6.63 18.12 7.01
N ASN A 334 7.90 18.54 6.93
CA ASN A 334 8.78 18.69 8.11
C ASN A 334 8.60 20.06 8.80
N ASP A 335 7.95 20.99 8.13
CA ASP A 335 7.71 22.36 8.56
C ASP A 335 6.24 22.75 8.38
N GLY A 336 5.90 23.95 8.85
CA GLY A 336 4.56 24.50 8.75
C GLY A 336 3.63 24.11 9.90
N PRO A 337 2.35 24.50 9.81
CA PRO A 337 1.45 24.58 10.96
C PRO A 337 1.16 23.22 11.60
N CYS A 338 1.23 22.12 10.86
CA CYS A 338 1.01 20.79 11.42
C CYS A 338 2.25 20.28 12.20
N ALA A 339 3.45 20.47 11.63
CA ALA A 339 4.70 20.05 12.27
C ALA A 339 5.01 20.88 13.53
N GLU A 340 4.78 22.20 13.45
CA GLU A 340 4.94 23.13 14.58
C GLU A 340 3.96 22.80 15.72
N ALA A 341 2.68 22.55 15.40
CA ALA A 341 1.70 22.14 16.40
C ALA A 341 2.07 20.81 17.06
N ALA A 342 2.63 19.86 16.30
CA ALA A 342 3.09 18.59 16.85
C ALA A 342 4.25 18.78 17.84
N ALA A 343 5.21 19.66 17.54
CA ALA A 343 6.30 19.99 18.45
C ALA A 343 5.78 20.65 19.74
N GLU A 344 4.89 21.64 19.63
CA GLU A 344 4.30 22.33 20.78
C GLU A 344 3.48 21.38 21.68
N TYR A 345 2.75 20.43 21.07
CA TYR A 345 1.99 19.45 21.85
C TYR A 345 2.88 18.52 22.67
N ILE A 346 4.11 18.23 22.22
CA ILE A 346 5.06 17.42 23.00
C ILE A 346 5.43 18.14 24.29
N ASP A 347 5.68 19.45 24.24
CA ASP A 347 6.06 20.24 25.42
C ASP A 347 4.92 20.31 26.45
N ASN A 348 3.66 20.32 25.99
CA ASN A 348 2.49 20.45 26.85
C ASN A 348 1.91 19.11 27.36
N PHE A 349 1.95 18.06 26.55
CA PHE A 349 1.26 16.79 26.82
C PHE A 349 2.19 15.56 26.84
N GLY A 350 3.47 15.73 26.53
CA GLY A 350 4.43 14.64 26.39
C GLY A 350 4.15 13.74 25.18
N LEU A 351 4.78 12.56 25.18
CA LEU A 351 4.74 11.65 24.02
C LEU A 351 3.57 10.68 24.04
N HIS A 352 3.17 10.19 25.21
CA HIS A 352 2.15 9.15 25.35
C HIS A 352 1.80 8.88 26.84
N VAL A 353 0.61 8.37 27.13
CA VAL A 353 0.15 8.07 28.51
C VAL A 353 0.62 6.71 29.05
N GLY A 354 0.88 5.74 28.17
CA GLY A 354 1.42 4.43 28.56
C GLY A 354 0.41 3.46 29.18
N ALA A 355 -0.90 3.71 29.04
CA ALA A 355 -1.96 2.83 29.53
C ALA A 355 -3.11 2.74 28.52
N PRO A 356 -3.93 1.66 28.54
CA PRO A 356 -5.16 1.58 27.76
C PRO A 356 -6.11 2.72 28.08
N ARG A 357 -7.00 3.07 27.13
CA ARG A 357 -7.97 4.16 27.30
C ARG A 357 -8.87 3.98 28.53
N ASP A 358 -9.24 2.75 28.86
CA ASP A 358 -10.15 2.46 29.99
C ASP A 358 -9.48 2.60 31.36
N GLU A 359 -8.15 2.48 31.41
CA GLU A 359 -7.34 2.66 32.63
C GLU A 359 -6.79 4.09 32.74
N ALA A 360 -6.52 4.73 31.60
CA ALA A 360 -6.07 6.10 31.52
C ALA A 360 -7.21 7.08 31.81
N VAL A 361 -6.94 8.12 32.61
CA VAL A 361 -7.80 9.31 32.61
C VAL A 361 -7.77 9.88 31.18
N VAL A 362 -8.93 9.91 30.51
CA VAL A 362 -9.03 10.40 29.13
C VAL A 362 -8.44 11.81 29.02
N MET A 363 -7.32 11.93 28.32
CA MET A 363 -6.63 13.19 28.08
C MET A 363 -7.55 14.21 27.39
N GLN A 364 -7.43 15.48 27.75
CA GLN A 364 -8.16 16.56 27.07
C GLN A 364 -7.87 16.56 25.56
N ALA A 365 -6.59 16.39 25.17
CA ALA A 365 -6.19 16.30 23.76
C ALA A 365 -6.95 15.21 22.98
N GLN A 366 -7.21 14.05 23.59
CA GLN A 366 -7.94 12.96 22.94
C GLN A 366 -9.42 13.32 22.73
N ARG A 367 -10.03 14.09 23.65
CA ARG A 367 -11.41 14.59 23.51
C ARG A 367 -11.50 15.67 22.44
N ASP A 368 -10.55 16.60 22.44
CA ASP A 368 -10.49 17.69 21.46
C ASP A 368 -10.39 17.12 20.03
N LEU A 369 -9.59 16.07 19.84
CA LEU A 369 -9.53 15.33 18.59
C LEU A 369 -10.89 14.74 18.20
N GLU A 370 -11.53 14.02 19.11
CA GLU A 370 -12.80 13.35 18.85
C GLU A 370 -13.93 14.33 18.52
N GLU A 371 -13.96 15.47 19.21
CA GLU A 371 -14.89 16.57 18.91
C GLU A 371 -14.61 17.18 17.54
N CYS A 372 -13.33 17.41 17.21
CA CYS A 372 -12.93 17.92 15.89
C CYS A 372 -13.33 16.96 14.76
N VAL A 373 -13.09 15.66 14.94
CA VAL A 373 -13.50 14.62 13.98
C VAL A 373 -15.03 14.58 13.83
N ALA A 374 -15.77 14.62 14.94
CA ALA A 374 -17.24 14.64 14.89
C ALA A 374 -17.77 15.88 14.14
N ASN A 375 -17.20 17.06 14.39
CA ASN A 375 -17.52 18.30 13.69
C ASN A 375 -17.19 18.21 12.19
N TYR A 376 -16.02 17.65 11.84
CA TYR A 376 -15.59 17.48 10.46
C TYR A 376 -16.56 16.61 9.66
N LEU A 377 -16.98 15.48 10.24
CA LEU A 377 -17.92 14.54 9.61
C LEU A 377 -19.38 15.04 9.65
N GLY A 378 -19.71 15.97 10.55
CA GLY A 378 -21.09 16.42 10.79
C GLY A 378 -21.94 15.39 11.54
N VAL A 379 -21.33 14.63 12.45
CA VAL A 379 -21.99 13.61 13.28
C VAL A 379 -22.02 14.01 14.75
N GLU A 380 -22.71 13.25 15.60
CA GLU A 380 -22.95 13.63 17.00
C GLU A 380 -21.75 13.37 17.93
N ASP A 381 -21.01 12.30 17.68
CA ASP A 381 -19.81 11.93 18.45
C ASP A 381 -18.87 11.09 17.56
N ALA A 382 -17.60 10.99 17.96
CA ALA A 382 -16.61 10.14 17.32
C ALA A 382 -15.65 9.55 18.35
N ILE A 383 -15.11 8.36 18.06
CA ILE A 383 -14.02 7.74 18.81
C ILE A 383 -12.81 7.55 17.89
N CYS A 384 -11.62 7.86 18.39
CA CYS A 384 -10.37 7.70 17.65
C CYS A 384 -9.47 6.60 18.24
N PHE A 385 -8.72 5.94 17.35
CA PHE A 385 -7.85 4.80 17.61
C PHE A 385 -6.46 5.03 17.02
N PRO A 386 -5.39 4.44 17.57
CA PRO A 386 -4.01 4.67 17.14
C PRO A 386 -3.64 4.01 15.81
N MET A 387 -4.48 3.12 15.25
CA MET A 387 -4.21 2.46 13.98
C MET A 387 -5.47 2.31 13.11
N GLY A 388 -5.38 2.69 11.83
CA GLY A 388 -6.49 2.62 10.87
C GLY A 388 -6.99 1.20 10.59
N PHE A 389 -6.09 0.22 10.40
CA PHE A 389 -6.49 -1.18 10.18
C PHE A 389 -7.27 -1.75 11.38
N VAL A 390 -6.77 -1.51 12.60
CA VAL A 390 -7.39 -1.94 13.86
C VAL A 390 -8.74 -1.27 14.10
N THR A 391 -8.91 -0.04 13.61
CA THR A 391 -10.19 0.68 13.69
C THR A 391 -11.32 -0.16 13.10
N ASN A 392 -11.09 -0.86 11.98
CA ASN A 392 -12.05 -1.82 11.45
C ASN A 392 -12.02 -3.16 12.19
N SER A 393 -10.84 -3.81 12.24
CA SER A 393 -10.75 -5.22 12.61
C SER A 393 -11.14 -5.52 14.06
N MET A 394 -10.90 -4.60 14.99
CA MET A 394 -11.17 -4.80 16.42
C MET A 394 -12.50 -4.20 16.91
N ASN A 395 -13.17 -3.35 16.11
CA ASN A 395 -14.38 -2.64 16.57
C ASN A 395 -15.68 -3.23 16.02
N ILE A 396 -15.67 -3.85 14.83
CA ILE A 396 -16.89 -4.41 14.21
C ILE A 396 -17.56 -5.45 15.12
N ALA A 397 -16.78 -6.25 15.85
CA ALA A 397 -17.29 -7.26 16.77
C ALA A 397 -18.08 -6.68 17.97
N ALA A 398 -17.93 -5.40 18.28
CA ALA A 398 -18.73 -4.73 19.30
C ALA A 398 -20.14 -4.34 18.79
N LEU A 399 -20.32 -4.27 17.47
CA LEU A 399 -21.55 -3.82 16.81
C LEU A 399 -22.45 -4.99 16.42
N VAL A 400 -21.84 -6.03 15.86
CA VAL A 400 -22.51 -7.25 15.34
C VAL A 400 -21.94 -8.51 16.00
N ASN A 401 -22.76 -9.56 16.02
CA ASN A 401 -22.40 -10.85 16.63
C ASN A 401 -23.06 -12.01 15.89
N LYS A 402 -22.94 -13.24 16.41
CA LYS A 402 -23.57 -14.46 15.85
C LYS A 402 -25.07 -14.38 15.54
N ASN A 403 -25.81 -13.44 16.12
CA ASN A 403 -27.23 -13.21 15.84
C ASN A 403 -27.47 -12.18 14.71
N SER A 404 -26.42 -11.72 14.04
CA SER A 404 -26.47 -10.63 13.06
C SER A 404 -26.17 -11.14 11.65
N LEU A 405 -26.69 -10.42 10.66
CA LEU A 405 -26.38 -10.56 9.24
C LEU A 405 -25.51 -9.37 8.81
N VAL A 406 -24.42 -9.65 8.11
CA VAL A 406 -23.57 -8.63 7.49
C VAL A 406 -23.57 -8.82 5.98
N LEU A 407 -23.91 -7.77 5.25
CA LEU A 407 -23.78 -7.66 3.80
C LEU A 407 -22.45 -6.96 3.53
N SER A 408 -21.49 -7.68 2.96
CA SER A 408 -20.15 -7.16 2.67
C SER A 408 -19.97 -6.99 1.18
N ASP A 409 -19.49 -5.83 0.73
CA ASP A 409 -19.03 -5.67 -0.64
C ASP A 409 -17.92 -6.69 -0.94
N GLN A 410 -17.90 -7.18 -2.19
CA GLN A 410 -16.92 -8.15 -2.68
C GLN A 410 -15.47 -7.68 -2.58
N LEU A 411 -15.23 -6.37 -2.69
CA LEU A 411 -13.89 -5.77 -2.69
C LEU A 411 -13.55 -5.06 -1.38
N ASN A 412 -14.35 -5.27 -0.33
CA ASN A 412 -14.07 -4.70 0.99
C ASN A 412 -12.66 -5.05 1.47
N HIS A 413 -12.01 -4.05 2.06
CA HIS A 413 -10.66 -4.10 2.57
C HIS A 413 -10.49 -5.22 3.59
N ALA A 414 -9.29 -5.82 3.62
CA ALA A 414 -8.98 -6.96 4.49
C ALA A 414 -9.29 -6.70 5.97
N SER A 415 -9.18 -5.45 6.43
CA SER A 415 -9.54 -5.07 7.80
C SER A 415 -11.04 -5.20 8.10
N LEU A 416 -11.91 -4.82 7.15
CA LEU A 416 -13.36 -4.98 7.25
C LEU A 416 -13.70 -6.47 7.26
N VAL A 417 -13.11 -7.23 6.33
CA VAL A 417 -13.28 -8.69 6.24
C VAL A 417 -12.88 -9.37 7.55
N LEU A 418 -11.73 -9.00 8.12
CA LEU A 418 -11.26 -9.53 9.40
C LEU A 418 -12.23 -9.19 10.54
N GLY A 419 -12.65 -7.93 10.66
CA GLY A 419 -13.59 -7.52 11.72
C GLY A 419 -14.96 -8.23 11.61
N CYS A 420 -15.48 -8.38 10.38
CA CYS A 420 -16.68 -9.15 10.12
C CYS A 420 -16.52 -10.63 10.51
N ARG A 421 -15.38 -11.26 10.17
CA ARG A 421 -15.09 -12.65 10.56
C ARG A 421 -14.99 -12.81 12.07
N MET A 422 -14.28 -11.92 12.75
CA MET A 422 -14.09 -11.95 14.21
C MET A 422 -15.40 -11.76 14.99
N SER A 423 -16.36 -11.01 14.43
CA SER A 423 -17.68 -10.82 15.06
C SER A 423 -18.50 -12.12 15.20
N GLY A 424 -18.17 -13.15 14.41
CA GLY A 424 -18.95 -14.37 14.33
C GLY A 424 -20.35 -14.19 13.71
N ALA A 425 -20.66 -13.05 13.10
CA ALA A 425 -21.89 -12.84 12.34
C ALA A 425 -21.96 -13.72 11.09
N THR A 426 -23.17 -13.89 10.54
CA THR A 426 -23.35 -14.49 9.22
C THR A 426 -23.02 -13.42 8.18
N VAL A 427 -22.03 -13.68 7.32
CA VAL A 427 -21.58 -12.75 6.29
C VAL A 427 -22.06 -13.23 4.93
N VAL A 428 -22.71 -12.35 4.18
CA VAL A 428 -23.13 -12.58 2.79
C VAL A 428 -22.45 -11.53 1.93
N VAL A 429 -21.75 -11.98 0.89
CA VAL A 429 -20.99 -11.09 0.00
C VAL A 429 -21.85 -10.71 -1.21
N PHE A 430 -21.99 -9.41 -1.47
CA PHE A 430 -22.67 -8.89 -2.67
C PHE A 430 -21.66 -8.38 -3.71
N LYS A 431 -22.06 -8.34 -4.98
CA LYS A 431 -21.23 -7.88 -6.10
C LYS A 431 -20.81 -6.43 -5.87
N HIS A 432 -19.56 -6.14 -6.18
CA HIS A 432 -18.96 -4.83 -5.95
C HIS A 432 -19.83 -3.66 -6.45
N ASN A 433 -20.04 -2.66 -5.58
CA ASN A 433 -20.81 -1.44 -5.83
C ASN A 433 -22.22 -1.67 -6.41
N ASN A 434 -22.82 -2.84 -6.17
CA ASN A 434 -24.11 -3.22 -6.74
C ASN A 434 -25.20 -3.27 -5.65
N ALA A 435 -25.91 -2.16 -5.49
CA ALA A 435 -27.00 -2.03 -4.51
C ALA A 435 -28.18 -2.99 -4.81
N HIS A 436 -28.41 -3.36 -6.08
CA HIS A 436 -29.45 -4.31 -6.45
C HIS A 436 -29.13 -5.71 -5.93
N ASP A 437 -27.95 -6.24 -6.27
CA ASP A 437 -27.46 -7.54 -5.77
C ASP A 437 -27.39 -7.57 -4.24
N CYS A 438 -26.99 -6.46 -3.60
CA CYS A 438 -27.06 -6.30 -2.15
C CYS A 438 -28.49 -6.46 -1.62
N GLY A 439 -29.47 -5.79 -2.23
CA GLY A 439 -30.88 -5.87 -1.84
C GLY A 439 -31.48 -7.27 -2.03
N GLU A 440 -31.14 -7.95 -3.13
CA GLU A 440 -31.58 -9.32 -3.39
C GLU A 440 -31.00 -10.31 -2.38
N LYS A 441 -29.68 -10.27 -2.15
CA LYS A 441 -29.01 -11.13 -1.17
C LYS A 441 -29.50 -10.89 0.25
N LEU A 442 -29.77 -9.63 0.61
CA LEU A 442 -30.37 -9.30 1.90
C LEU A 442 -31.75 -9.94 2.02
N ARG A 443 -32.64 -9.74 1.03
CA ARG A 443 -33.99 -10.33 1.00
C ARG A 443 -33.93 -11.84 1.15
N ASP A 444 -33.08 -12.50 0.38
CA ASP A 444 -33.00 -13.96 0.36
C ASP A 444 -32.46 -14.50 1.70
N ALA A 445 -31.49 -13.82 2.30
CA ALA A 445 -30.95 -14.18 3.60
C ALA A 445 -31.96 -14.02 4.74
N ILE A 446 -32.77 -12.96 4.77
CA ILE A 446 -33.75 -12.73 5.85
C ILE A 446 -34.98 -13.64 5.75
N CYS A 447 -35.24 -14.21 4.58
CA CYS A 447 -36.27 -15.25 4.39
C CYS A 447 -35.87 -16.59 5.02
N GLN A 448 -34.59 -16.80 5.32
CA GLN A 448 -34.07 -18.02 5.91
C GLN A 448 -33.75 -17.81 7.41
N PRO A 449 -33.83 -18.86 8.25
CA PRO A 449 -33.30 -18.77 9.60
C PRO A 449 -31.79 -18.54 9.56
N ASN A 450 -31.26 -17.78 10.53
CA ASN A 450 -29.83 -17.56 10.64
C ASN A 450 -29.09 -18.91 10.74
N PRO A 451 -28.18 -19.23 9.79
CA PRO A 451 -27.54 -20.53 9.73
C PRO A 451 -26.69 -20.85 10.97
N ARG A 452 -26.27 -19.83 11.73
CA ARG A 452 -25.47 -20.01 12.95
C ARG A 452 -26.30 -20.27 14.21
N THR A 453 -27.58 -19.88 14.23
CA THR A 453 -28.39 -19.91 15.47
C THR A 453 -29.78 -20.53 15.31
N GLY A 454 -30.22 -20.79 14.07
CA GLY A 454 -31.56 -21.28 13.76
C GLY A 454 -32.69 -20.26 13.99
N LYS A 455 -32.36 -19.01 14.35
CA LYS A 455 -33.34 -17.94 14.69
C LYS A 455 -33.31 -16.82 13.65
N LYS A 456 -34.29 -15.91 13.69
CA LYS A 456 -34.24 -14.68 12.87
C LYS A 456 -33.04 -13.81 13.25
N PHE A 457 -32.46 -13.12 12.28
CA PHE A 457 -31.41 -12.12 12.53
C PHE A 457 -31.95 -10.98 13.40
N LYS A 458 -31.17 -10.56 14.38
CA LYS A 458 -31.51 -9.42 15.28
C LYS A 458 -31.01 -8.08 14.75
N LYS A 459 -29.93 -8.09 13.96
CA LYS A 459 -29.32 -6.91 13.34
C LYS A 459 -28.88 -7.26 11.92
N ILE A 460 -29.02 -6.29 11.02
CA ILE A 460 -28.56 -6.37 9.64
C ILE A 460 -27.66 -5.16 9.41
N MET A 461 -26.45 -5.36 8.89
CA MET A 461 -25.50 -4.28 8.63
C MET A 461 -24.92 -4.44 7.23
N ILE A 462 -24.94 -3.36 6.45
CA ILE A 462 -24.29 -3.25 5.15
C ILE A 462 -22.94 -2.58 5.37
N VAL A 463 -21.89 -3.14 4.79
CA VAL A 463 -20.50 -2.67 4.95
C VAL A 463 -19.93 -2.38 3.57
N CYS A 464 -19.57 -1.11 3.33
CA CYS A 464 -19.02 -0.61 2.07
C CYS A 464 -17.84 0.35 2.32
N GLU A 465 -17.04 0.58 1.29
CA GLU A 465 -16.02 1.65 1.25
C GLU A 465 -16.53 2.83 0.42
N GLY A 466 -16.14 4.06 0.76
CA GLY A 466 -16.44 5.25 -0.03
C GLY A 466 -15.64 5.28 -1.34
N ILE A 467 -14.31 5.24 -1.24
CA ILE A 467 -13.41 4.95 -2.37
C ILE A 467 -12.73 3.60 -2.14
N TYR A 468 -12.84 2.71 -3.12
CA TYR A 468 -12.19 1.41 -3.06
C TYR A 468 -10.70 1.52 -3.42
N SER A 469 -9.85 1.09 -2.49
CA SER A 469 -8.41 1.39 -2.49
C SER A 469 -7.58 0.85 -3.68
N MET A 470 -8.05 -0.18 -4.39
CA MET A 470 -7.35 -0.73 -5.56
C MET A 470 -7.98 -0.29 -6.88
N GLU A 471 -9.30 -0.20 -6.92
CA GLU A 471 -10.10 0.10 -8.11
C GLU A 471 -10.25 1.60 -8.36
N GLY A 472 -10.23 2.41 -7.30
CA GLY A 472 -10.52 3.84 -7.39
C GLY A 472 -11.98 4.15 -7.74
N THR A 473 -12.89 3.17 -7.64
CA THR A 473 -14.35 3.38 -7.80
C THR A 473 -14.92 4.14 -6.61
N ILE A 474 -16.03 4.84 -6.85
CA ILE A 474 -16.77 5.60 -5.84
C ILE A 474 -18.12 4.91 -5.62
N LEU A 475 -18.46 4.63 -4.36
CA LEU A 475 -19.72 3.97 -3.99
C LEU A 475 -20.96 4.76 -4.44
N ASP A 476 -21.98 4.06 -4.95
CA ASP A 476 -23.35 4.59 -5.13
C ASP A 476 -24.05 4.79 -3.78
N LEU A 477 -23.55 5.71 -2.95
CA LEU A 477 -24.08 5.91 -1.60
C LEU A 477 -25.61 6.13 -1.60
N PRO A 478 -26.22 6.92 -2.51
CA PRO A 478 -27.68 7.07 -2.57
C PRO A 478 -28.42 5.74 -2.73
N ALA A 479 -27.97 4.84 -3.61
CA ALA A 479 -28.62 3.55 -3.82
C ALA A 479 -28.51 2.64 -2.58
N PHE A 480 -27.36 2.63 -1.90
CA PHE A 480 -27.19 1.86 -0.66
C PHE A 480 -27.99 2.43 0.52
N ILE A 481 -28.15 3.76 0.62
CA ILE A 481 -29.07 4.40 1.57
C ILE A 481 -30.52 3.96 1.30
N ALA A 482 -30.93 3.85 0.04
CA ALA A 482 -32.27 3.37 -0.32
C ALA A 482 -32.50 1.92 0.14
N VAL A 483 -31.52 1.03 -0.08
CA VAL A 483 -31.57 -0.37 0.41
C VAL A 483 -31.62 -0.40 1.93
N LYS A 484 -30.77 0.38 2.61
CA LYS A 484 -30.75 0.52 4.07
C LYS A 484 -32.14 0.89 4.60
N LYS A 485 -32.75 1.94 4.06
CA LYS A 485 -34.07 2.43 4.48
C LYS A 485 -35.17 1.39 4.23
N LYS A 486 -35.17 0.74 3.06
CA LYS A 486 -36.14 -0.31 2.69
C LYS A 486 -36.14 -1.48 3.67
N TYR A 487 -34.96 -1.96 4.07
CA TYR A 487 -34.82 -3.15 4.91
C TYR A 487 -34.55 -2.85 6.39
N ARG A 488 -34.52 -1.56 6.79
CA ARG A 488 -34.16 -1.11 8.15
C ARG A 488 -32.82 -1.71 8.62
N ALA A 489 -31.85 -1.76 7.70
CA ALA A 489 -30.49 -2.17 7.99
C ALA A 489 -29.67 -1.00 8.56
N TYR A 490 -28.51 -1.31 9.11
CA TYR A 490 -27.46 -0.34 9.41
C TYR A 490 -26.50 -0.23 8.22
N LEU A 491 -25.85 0.93 8.06
CA LEU A 491 -24.80 1.17 7.08
C LEU A 491 -23.51 1.57 7.82
N PHE A 492 -22.50 0.74 7.66
CA PHE A 492 -21.12 0.98 8.05
C PHE A 492 -20.34 1.39 6.80
N LEU A 493 -19.90 2.64 6.76
CA LEU A 493 -19.20 3.23 5.62
C LEU A 493 -17.75 3.51 5.99
N ASP A 494 -16.81 2.86 5.31
CA ASP A 494 -15.38 3.13 5.42
C ASP A 494 -14.99 4.27 4.46
N GLU A 495 -14.75 5.45 5.01
CA GLU A 495 -14.37 6.68 4.33
C GLU A 495 -12.84 6.87 4.28
N ALA A 496 -12.04 5.82 4.49
CA ALA A 496 -10.59 5.96 4.64
C ALA A 496 -9.90 6.60 3.44
N HIS A 497 -10.42 6.42 2.22
CA HIS A 497 -9.87 7.03 1.01
C HIS A 497 -10.65 8.27 0.52
N SER A 498 -11.84 8.51 1.04
CA SER A 498 -12.74 9.55 0.56
C SER A 498 -12.75 10.79 1.44
N VAL A 499 -12.65 10.66 2.77
CA VAL A 499 -12.51 11.84 3.65
C VAL A 499 -11.17 12.54 3.37
N GLY A 500 -11.26 13.85 3.14
CA GLY A 500 -10.19 14.71 2.64
C GLY A 500 -10.05 14.71 1.12
N ALA A 501 -10.54 13.69 0.41
CA ALA A 501 -10.38 13.57 -1.04
C ALA A 501 -11.63 13.97 -1.84
N LEU A 502 -12.81 13.68 -1.31
CA LEU A 502 -14.10 13.89 -1.98
C LEU A 502 -14.94 14.96 -1.29
N GLY A 503 -15.89 15.49 -2.06
CA GLY A 503 -16.81 16.53 -1.62
C GLY A 503 -16.26 17.94 -1.87
N PRO A 504 -17.13 18.96 -1.97
CA PRO A 504 -16.72 20.34 -2.15
C PRO A 504 -15.71 20.84 -1.10
N THR A 505 -15.85 20.40 0.16
CA THR A 505 -14.96 20.82 1.26
C THR A 505 -14.08 19.69 1.78
N GLY A 506 -14.01 18.55 1.07
CA GLY A 506 -13.19 17.41 1.47
C GLY A 506 -13.80 16.59 2.61
N ARG A 507 -15.12 16.64 2.85
CA ARG A 507 -15.76 15.88 3.95
C ARG A 507 -16.08 14.43 3.62
N GLY A 508 -15.72 13.95 2.44
CA GLY A 508 -15.90 12.55 2.05
C GLY A 508 -17.08 12.32 1.12
N ILE A 509 -17.42 11.05 0.94
CA ILE A 509 -18.38 10.63 -0.06
C ILE A 509 -19.82 11.04 0.29
N VAL A 510 -20.12 11.17 1.58
CA VAL A 510 -21.42 11.69 2.05
C VAL A 510 -21.64 13.11 1.52
N GLU A 511 -20.64 13.98 1.63
CA GLU A 511 -20.71 15.36 1.11
C GLU A 511 -20.70 15.38 -0.42
N TYR A 512 -19.90 14.51 -1.05
CA TYR A 512 -19.83 14.37 -2.50
C TYR A 512 -21.20 14.11 -3.14
N TRP A 513 -22.02 13.26 -2.52
CA TRP A 513 -23.39 12.96 -2.98
C TRP A 513 -24.45 13.95 -2.47
N GLY A 514 -24.08 14.91 -1.61
CA GLY A 514 -25.03 15.78 -0.92
C GLY A 514 -26.00 15.01 0.00
N ALA A 515 -25.58 13.84 0.51
CA ALA A 515 -26.38 13.03 1.42
C ALA A 515 -26.37 13.61 2.84
N ASP A 516 -27.42 13.35 3.62
CA ASP A 516 -27.43 13.69 5.05
C ASP A 516 -26.49 12.72 5.80
N PRO A 517 -25.49 13.22 6.55
CA PRO A 517 -24.65 12.39 7.43
C PRO A 517 -25.44 11.43 8.32
N LYS A 518 -26.65 11.80 8.73
CA LYS A 518 -27.53 10.96 9.58
C LYS A 518 -28.07 9.72 8.88
N ASP A 519 -28.02 9.67 7.55
CA ASP A 519 -28.41 8.48 6.78
C ASP A 519 -27.33 7.38 6.81
N VAL A 520 -26.13 7.67 7.31
CA VAL A 520 -25.05 6.70 7.56
C VAL A 520 -24.91 6.48 9.07
N ASP A 521 -24.98 5.24 9.56
CA ASP A 521 -24.99 5.02 11.02
C ASP A 521 -23.60 5.12 11.64
N LEU A 522 -22.60 4.67 10.89
CA LEU A 522 -21.21 4.57 11.29
C LEU A 522 -20.32 4.99 10.12
N MET A 523 -19.60 6.08 10.31
CA MET A 523 -18.56 6.56 9.39
C MET A 523 -17.21 6.22 9.99
N MET A 524 -16.56 5.22 9.42
CA MET A 524 -15.19 4.86 9.77
C MET A 524 -14.23 5.59 8.84
N GLY A 525 -13.03 5.95 9.31
CA GLY A 525 -11.97 6.42 8.43
C GLY A 525 -10.59 6.24 9.02
N THR A 526 -9.57 6.61 8.24
CA THR A 526 -8.17 6.59 8.67
C THR A 526 -7.61 8.01 8.72
N LEU A 527 -6.70 8.23 9.66
CA LEU A 527 -5.95 9.48 9.81
C LEU A 527 -4.59 9.40 9.09
N THR A 528 -4.24 8.22 8.55
CA THR A 528 -2.94 7.94 7.92
C THR A 528 -2.79 8.43 6.48
N LYS A 529 -3.86 8.94 5.86
CA LYS A 529 -3.91 9.26 4.42
C LYS A 529 -3.98 10.76 4.20
N SER A 530 -5.17 11.29 3.94
CA SER A 530 -5.40 12.72 3.68
C SER A 530 -4.80 13.62 4.77
N PHE A 531 -4.81 13.19 6.03
CA PHE A 531 -4.31 13.97 7.18
C PHE A 531 -2.83 13.69 7.53
N ALA A 532 -2.16 12.80 6.80
CA ALA A 532 -0.73 12.51 6.93
C ALA A 532 -0.26 12.18 8.36
N ALA A 533 -1.10 11.53 9.16
CA ALA A 533 -0.82 11.22 10.56
C ALA A 533 -0.80 9.71 10.82
N ALA A 534 -1.21 9.29 12.03
CA ALA A 534 -1.48 7.89 12.36
C ALA A 534 -2.85 7.77 13.04
N GLY A 535 -3.47 6.61 12.91
CA GLY A 535 -4.75 6.32 13.55
C GLY A 535 -5.95 6.19 12.62
N GLY A 536 -7.12 6.06 13.22
CA GLY A 536 -8.40 6.01 12.54
C GLY A 536 -9.52 6.41 13.50
N TYR A 537 -10.72 6.54 12.98
CA TYR A 537 -11.88 6.98 13.75
C TYR A 537 -13.14 6.21 13.37
N ILE A 538 -14.12 6.23 14.25
CA ILE A 538 -15.51 5.88 13.96
C ILE A 538 -16.38 7.01 14.50
N GLY A 539 -17.13 7.67 13.60
CA GLY A 539 -18.12 8.70 13.91
C GLY A 539 -19.54 8.21 13.69
N GLY A 540 -20.50 8.76 14.43
CA GLY A 540 -21.90 8.39 14.30
C GLY A 540 -22.78 8.98 15.40
N LYS A 541 -23.87 8.28 15.73
CA LYS A 541 -24.75 8.66 16.85
C LYS A 541 -24.04 8.53 18.18
N LYS A 542 -24.33 9.45 19.10
CA LYS A 542 -23.69 9.50 20.42
C LYS A 542 -23.84 8.20 21.20
N GLU A 543 -25.02 7.57 21.16
CA GLU A 543 -25.26 6.31 21.88
C GLU A 543 -24.44 5.15 21.28
N THR A 544 -24.26 5.13 19.96
CA THR A 544 -23.47 4.10 19.27
C THR A 544 -21.98 4.25 19.61
N ILE A 545 -21.47 5.49 19.61
CA ILE A 545 -20.08 5.75 19.97
C ILE A 545 -19.83 5.46 21.45
N ALA A 546 -20.76 5.82 22.33
CA ALA A 546 -20.71 5.42 23.75
C ALA A 546 -20.68 3.90 23.93
N HIS A 547 -21.47 3.16 23.14
CA HIS A 547 -21.43 1.69 23.13
C HIS A 547 -20.05 1.16 22.72
N LEU A 548 -19.44 1.73 21.66
CA LEU A 548 -18.10 1.35 21.21
C LEU A 548 -17.02 1.63 22.25
N ARG A 549 -17.09 2.78 22.95
CA ARG A 549 -16.13 3.15 24.01
C ARG A 549 -16.01 2.07 25.09
N ILE A 550 -17.12 1.42 25.44
CA ILE A 550 -17.23 0.46 26.56
C ILE A 550 -17.07 -1.00 26.12
N HIS A 551 -17.42 -1.34 24.88
CA HIS A 551 -17.47 -2.75 24.43
C HIS A 551 -16.46 -3.12 23.35
N SER A 552 -15.76 -2.15 22.77
CA SER A 552 -14.74 -2.43 21.77
C SER A 552 -13.43 -2.86 22.41
N ALA A 553 -12.88 -3.99 21.95
CA ALA A 553 -11.53 -4.40 22.32
C ALA A 553 -10.48 -3.35 21.93
N GLY A 554 -10.69 -2.65 20.81
CA GLY A 554 -9.81 -1.56 20.36
C GLY A 554 -9.86 -0.32 21.25
N SER A 555 -10.95 -0.13 22.01
CA SER A 555 -11.07 0.94 23.01
C SER A 555 -10.57 0.46 24.39
N CYS A 556 -11.09 -0.67 24.87
CA CYS A 556 -10.84 -1.16 26.23
C CYS A 556 -9.38 -1.59 26.45
N TYR A 557 -8.79 -2.27 25.48
CA TYR A 557 -7.41 -2.78 25.56
C TYR A 557 -6.43 -1.99 24.69
N GLY A 558 -6.95 -1.05 23.90
CA GLY A 558 -6.15 -0.23 23.00
C GLY A 558 -5.57 0.99 23.69
N SER A 559 -4.37 1.36 23.24
CA SER A 559 -3.70 2.59 23.64
C SER A 559 -4.44 3.83 23.10
N PRO A 560 -4.50 4.95 23.83
CA PRO A 560 -4.92 6.23 23.26
C PRO A 560 -3.95 6.69 22.17
N MET A 561 -4.34 7.71 21.39
CA MET A 561 -3.45 8.28 20.39
C MET A 561 -2.35 9.10 21.05
N SER A 562 -1.16 9.11 20.44
CA SER A 562 -0.03 9.94 20.88
C SER A 562 -0.33 11.44 20.69
N PRO A 563 -0.07 12.32 21.67
CA PRO A 563 -0.31 13.76 21.56
C PRO A 563 0.26 14.47 20.32
N PRO A 564 1.52 14.26 19.88
CA PRO A 564 2.01 14.84 18.62
C PRO A 564 1.18 14.40 17.40
N ILE A 565 0.68 13.17 17.38
CA ILE A 565 -0.18 12.68 16.30
C ILE A 565 -1.58 13.32 16.38
N ILE A 566 -2.10 13.50 17.59
CA ILE A 566 -3.34 14.26 17.82
C ILE A 566 -3.19 15.68 17.26
N ALA A 567 -2.08 16.36 17.53
CA ALA A 567 -1.81 17.71 17.06
C ALA A 567 -1.75 17.81 15.54
N GLN A 568 -1.06 16.88 14.87
CA GLN A 568 -1.02 16.79 13.40
C GLN A 568 -2.44 16.70 12.80
N VAL A 569 -3.29 15.85 13.38
CA VAL A 569 -4.66 15.67 12.90
C VAL A 569 -5.53 16.88 13.18
N LEU A 570 -5.45 17.44 14.40
CA LEU A 570 -6.19 18.64 14.77
C LEU A 570 -5.83 19.83 13.87
N SER A 571 -4.53 20.06 13.65
CA SER A 571 -4.05 21.16 12.80
C SER A 571 -4.54 20.98 11.36
N SER A 572 -4.32 19.80 10.76
CA SER A 572 -4.78 19.53 9.38
C SER A 572 -6.30 19.60 9.23
N MET A 573 -7.10 19.08 10.17
CA MET A 573 -8.56 19.19 10.12
C MET A 573 -9.05 20.63 10.30
N LYS A 574 -8.43 21.42 11.18
CA LYS A 574 -8.77 22.84 11.36
C LYS A 574 -8.48 23.66 10.10
N ILE A 575 -7.36 23.40 9.43
CA ILE A 575 -7.05 23.99 8.12
C ILE A 575 -8.12 23.62 7.08
N MET A 576 -8.56 22.36 7.08
CA MET A 576 -9.62 21.90 6.17
C MET A 576 -10.98 22.53 6.47
N LEU A 577 -11.26 22.81 7.75
CA LEU A 577 -12.46 23.53 8.19
C LEU A 577 -12.38 25.05 7.98
N GLY A 578 -11.19 25.60 7.70
CA GLY A 578 -10.92 27.04 7.66
C GLY A 578 -10.94 27.71 9.04
N GLU A 579 -10.82 26.92 10.12
CA GLU A 579 -10.80 27.41 11.51
C GLU A 579 -9.46 28.07 11.87
N ASP A 580 -8.42 27.85 11.06
CA ASP A 580 -7.15 28.56 11.10
C ASP A 580 -7.22 29.96 10.47
N GLY A 581 -8.38 30.32 9.88
CA GLY A 581 -8.59 31.60 9.21
C GLY A 581 -8.01 31.70 7.80
N THR A 582 -7.53 30.59 7.23
CA THR A 582 -6.97 30.55 5.87
C THR A 582 -7.88 29.83 4.88
N ASP A 583 -7.55 29.91 3.59
CA ASP A 583 -8.22 29.17 2.51
C ASP A 583 -7.41 27.94 2.02
N ILE A 584 -6.35 27.55 2.77
CA ILE A 584 -5.41 26.50 2.37
C ILE A 584 -6.14 25.17 2.17
N GLY A 585 -7.04 24.80 3.09
CA GLY A 585 -7.81 23.56 2.99
C GLY A 585 -8.64 23.49 1.70
N GLN A 586 -9.36 24.57 1.38
CA GLN A 586 -10.15 24.66 0.15
C GLN A 586 -9.27 24.57 -1.11
N LYS A 587 -8.14 25.27 -1.14
CA LYS A 587 -7.17 25.22 -2.24
C LYS A 587 -6.65 23.79 -2.44
N LYS A 588 -6.34 23.06 -1.37
CA LYS A 588 -5.85 21.67 -1.44
C LYS A 588 -6.91 20.71 -2.00
N VAL A 589 -8.18 20.84 -1.61
CA VAL A 589 -9.28 20.02 -2.17
C VAL A 589 -9.45 20.27 -3.67
N VAL A 590 -9.43 21.55 -4.09
CA VAL A 590 -9.55 21.92 -5.51
C VAL A 590 -8.35 21.41 -6.30
N ALA A 591 -7.13 21.58 -5.78
CA ALA A 591 -5.91 21.10 -6.42
C ALA A 591 -5.91 19.58 -6.59
N LEU A 592 -6.29 18.81 -5.55
CA LEU A 592 -6.38 17.35 -5.61
C LEU A 592 -7.38 16.89 -6.69
N ARG A 593 -8.57 17.49 -6.73
CA ARG A 593 -9.59 17.15 -7.72
C ARG A 593 -9.10 17.45 -9.14
N ARG A 594 -8.53 18.64 -9.35
CA ARG A 594 -7.96 19.06 -10.65
C ARG A 594 -6.86 18.10 -11.09
N ASN A 595 -5.88 17.84 -10.22
CA ASN A 595 -4.76 16.94 -10.50
C ASN A 595 -5.23 15.53 -10.85
N SER A 596 -6.19 14.99 -10.09
CA SER A 596 -6.71 13.63 -10.29
C SER A 596 -7.43 13.49 -11.63
N ARG A 597 -8.32 14.43 -11.96
CA ARG A 597 -9.05 14.45 -13.23
C ARG A 597 -8.12 14.66 -14.41
N TYR A 598 -7.20 15.62 -14.31
CA TYR A 598 -6.22 15.93 -15.36
C TYR A 598 -5.35 14.71 -15.69
N PHE A 599 -4.70 14.14 -14.67
CA PHE A 599 -3.77 13.02 -14.85
C PHE A 599 -4.49 11.80 -15.43
N ARG A 600 -5.67 11.47 -14.91
CA ARG A 600 -6.49 10.36 -15.40
C ARG A 600 -6.98 10.58 -16.83
N ALA A 601 -7.47 11.77 -17.15
CA ALA A 601 -7.93 12.10 -18.49
C ALA A 601 -6.78 11.97 -19.50
N LYS A 602 -5.60 12.51 -19.18
CA LYS A 602 -4.41 12.37 -20.02
C LYS A 602 -3.96 10.91 -20.18
N LEU A 603 -3.92 10.10 -19.11
CA LEU A 603 -3.61 8.67 -19.25
C LEU A 603 -4.59 7.92 -20.16
N LYS A 604 -5.90 8.16 -20.00
CA LYS A 604 -6.92 7.59 -20.89
C LYS A 604 -6.71 8.04 -22.33
N ALA A 605 -6.35 9.30 -22.52
CA ALA A 605 -6.04 9.86 -23.83
C ALA A 605 -4.83 9.15 -24.46
N LEU A 606 -3.75 8.91 -23.72
CA LEU A 606 -2.57 8.15 -24.19
C LEU A 606 -2.85 6.67 -24.53
N GLY A 607 -4.10 6.20 -24.40
CA GLY A 607 -4.52 4.84 -24.78
C GLY A 607 -4.41 3.81 -23.66
N PHE A 608 -4.17 4.24 -22.42
CA PHE A 608 -4.17 3.34 -21.27
C PHE A 608 -5.58 3.00 -20.81
N LEU A 609 -5.76 1.76 -20.36
CA LEU A 609 -6.93 1.38 -19.57
C LEU A 609 -6.73 1.81 -18.12
N VAL A 610 -7.59 2.72 -17.67
CA VAL A 610 -7.54 3.30 -16.32
C VAL A 610 -8.86 3.05 -15.61
N TYR A 611 -8.82 2.33 -14.48
CA TYR A 611 -10.02 1.93 -13.72
C TYR A 611 -10.48 2.98 -12.72
N GLY A 612 -11.75 2.93 -12.31
CA GLY A 612 -12.30 3.79 -11.26
C GLY A 612 -12.86 5.13 -11.74
N HIS A 613 -13.31 5.93 -10.80
CA HIS A 613 -14.02 7.18 -11.04
C HIS A 613 -13.07 8.34 -11.34
N ASP A 614 -13.53 9.33 -12.13
CA ASP A 614 -12.69 10.46 -12.55
C ASP A 614 -12.24 11.38 -11.41
N ASP A 615 -13.08 11.50 -10.38
CA ASP A 615 -12.79 12.28 -9.16
C ASP A 615 -11.98 11.52 -8.11
N SER A 616 -11.62 10.25 -8.35
CA SER A 616 -10.83 9.48 -7.40
C SER A 616 -9.33 9.82 -7.50
N PRO A 617 -8.64 10.12 -6.39
CA PRO A 617 -7.19 10.34 -6.39
C PRO A 617 -6.40 9.02 -6.51
N VAL A 618 -7.08 7.87 -6.50
CA VAL A 618 -6.50 6.58 -6.82
C VAL A 618 -6.68 6.34 -8.32
N VAL A 619 -5.57 6.27 -9.06
CA VAL A 619 -5.54 6.13 -10.52
C VAL A 619 -4.83 4.83 -10.88
N PRO A 620 -5.57 3.71 -11.06
CA PRO A 620 -5.03 2.41 -11.41
C PRO A 620 -4.88 2.28 -12.93
N LEU A 621 -3.63 2.25 -13.41
CA LEU A 621 -3.27 1.96 -14.80
C LEU A 621 -3.13 0.44 -14.96
N MET A 622 -3.99 -0.14 -15.78
CA MET A 622 -4.07 -1.59 -15.94
C MET A 622 -2.95 -2.10 -16.86
N THR A 623 -2.14 -3.02 -16.32
CA THR A 623 -1.09 -3.72 -17.09
C THR A 623 -1.45 -5.18 -17.32
N PHE A 624 -2.34 -5.73 -16.48
CA PHE A 624 -2.89 -7.09 -16.44
C PHE A 624 -1.88 -8.22 -16.18
N HIS A 625 -0.71 -8.18 -16.82
CA HIS A 625 0.35 -9.17 -16.65
C HIS A 625 1.28 -8.75 -15.51
N THR A 626 1.51 -9.67 -14.55
CA THR A 626 2.45 -9.45 -13.44
C THR A 626 3.87 -9.13 -13.92
N THR A 627 4.32 -9.71 -15.02
CA THR A 627 5.63 -9.40 -15.62
C THR A 627 5.73 -7.95 -16.09
N LYS A 628 4.65 -7.43 -16.70
CA LYS A 628 4.56 -6.02 -17.09
C LYS A 628 4.55 -5.09 -15.88
N VAL A 629 3.90 -5.47 -14.78
CA VAL A 629 3.98 -4.70 -13.50
C VAL A 629 5.43 -4.54 -13.02
N VAL A 630 6.22 -5.62 -13.06
CA VAL A 630 7.64 -5.56 -12.65
C VAL A 630 8.45 -4.68 -13.60
N TYR A 631 8.20 -4.78 -14.91
CA TYR A 631 8.84 -3.92 -15.91
C TYR A 631 8.53 -2.44 -15.66
N TRP A 632 7.25 -2.11 -15.47
CA TRP A 632 6.81 -0.76 -15.13
C TRP A 632 7.47 -0.23 -13.86
N GLY A 633 7.61 -1.05 -12.82
CA GLY A 633 8.27 -0.64 -11.59
C GLY A 633 9.75 -0.33 -11.75
N ARG A 634 10.46 -1.07 -12.61
CA ARG A 634 11.88 -0.81 -12.90
C ARG A 634 12.06 0.45 -13.73
N GLU A 635 11.25 0.62 -14.76
CA GLU A 635 11.35 1.79 -15.65
C GLU A 635 10.91 3.07 -14.93
N THR A 636 9.77 3.08 -14.22
CA THR A 636 9.35 4.26 -13.45
C THR A 636 10.41 4.69 -12.43
N LEU A 637 10.99 3.74 -11.70
CA LEU A 637 12.08 4.03 -10.77
C LEU A 637 13.32 4.59 -11.47
N ARG A 638 13.70 4.04 -12.63
CA ARG A 638 14.82 4.52 -13.44
C ARG A 638 14.65 5.98 -13.87
N TYR A 639 13.42 6.42 -14.12
CA TYR A 639 13.08 7.80 -14.47
C TYR A 639 12.74 8.67 -13.25
N GLY A 640 13.02 8.22 -12.03
CA GLY A 640 12.81 8.99 -10.80
C GLY A 640 11.34 9.12 -10.40
N ILE A 641 10.53 8.08 -10.64
CA ILE A 641 9.09 8.06 -10.29
C ILE A 641 8.82 6.91 -9.31
N GLY A 642 8.33 7.24 -8.12
CA GLY A 642 7.90 6.28 -7.12
C GLY A 642 6.43 5.88 -7.29
N ALA A 643 6.16 4.78 -7.99
CA ALA A 643 4.81 4.26 -8.22
C ALA A 643 4.56 2.93 -7.48
N VAL A 644 3.29 2.65 -7.12
CA VAL A 644 2.94 1.39 -6.45
C VAL A 644 2.64 0.31 -7.45
N GLN A 645 3.30 -0.82 -7.30
CA GLN A 645 3.12 -2.00 -8.13
C GLN A 645 2.20 -3.00 -7.45
N VAL A 646 1.12 -3.39 -8.15
CA VAL A 646 0.05 -4.21 -7.58
C VAL A 646 -0.22 -5.41 -8.45
N GLY A 647 -0.14 -6.60 -7.86
CA GLY A 647 -0.50 -7.87 -8.48
C GLY A 647 -1.04 -8.85 -7.45
N TYR A 648 -1.25 -10.09 -7.87
CA TYR A 648 -1.66 -11.17 -6.97
C TYR A 648 -0.66 -11.34 -5.80
N PRO A 649 -1.12 -11.54 -4.55
CA PRO A 649 -2.50 -11.80 -4.13
C PRO A 649 -3.33 -10.55 -3.79
N ALA A 650 -2.77 -9.34 -3.89
CA ALA A 650 -3.50 -8.11 -3.55
C ALA A 650 -4.68 -7.84 -4.49
N THR A 651 -4.58 -8.27 -5.75
CA THR A 651 -5.65 -8.27 -6.74
C THR A 651 -5.78 -9.63 -7.41
N ALA A 652 -6.91 -9.90 -8.07
CA ALA A 652 -7.04 -11.07 -8.94
C ALA A 652 -5.93 -11.09 -10.02
N LEU A 653 -5.57 -12.29 -10.49
CA LEU A 653 -4.51 -12.49 -11.50
C LEU A 653 -4.72 -11.65 -12.76
N THR A 654 -5.97 -11.51 -13.20
CA THR A 654 -6.35 -10.76 -14.40
C THR A 654 -6.48 -9.26 -14.18
N LYS A 655 -6.08 -8.74 -13.01
CA LYS A 655 -6.28 -7.34 -12.64
C LYS A 655 -5.01 -6.68 -12.07
N ALA A 656 -3.83 -7.16 -12.48
CA ALA A 656 -2.55 -6.54 -12.14
C ALA A 656 -2.45 -5.12 -12.74
N ARG A 657 -1.83 -4.20 -12.00
CA ARG A 657 -1.84 -2.76 -12.33
C ARG A 657 -0.68 -2.00 -11.69
N VAL A 658 -0.37 -0.83 -12.27
CA VAL A 658 0.39 0.23 -11.60
C VAL A 658 -0.62 1.17 -10.98
N ARG A 659 -0.51 1.44 -9.68
CA ARG A 659 -1.45 2.33 -8.99
C ARG A 659 -0.78 3.64 -8.62
N PHE A 660 -1.18 4.70 -9.32
CA PHE A 660 -0.80 6.07 -9.00
C PHE A 660 -1.75 6.64 -7.95
N CYS A 661 -1.20 7.39 -7.01
CA CYS A 661 -1.93 8.12 -5.97
C CYS A 661 -1.60 9.60 -6.11
N ILE A 662 -2.60 10.41 -6.43
CA ILE A 662 -2.45 11.82 -6.74
C ILE A 662 -2.55 12.66 -5.47
N SER A 663 -1.73 13.70 -5.37
CA SER A 663 -1.70 14.64 -4.25
C SER A 663 -2.09 16.04 -4.71
N ALA A 664 -2.63 16.83 -3.79
CA ALA A 664 -2.82 18.27 -3.94
C ALA A 664 -1.49 19.01 -4.16
N ASP A 665 -0.38 18.47 -3.64
CA ASP A 665 0.94 19.08 -3.74
C ASP A 665 1.67 18.72 -5.06
N HIS A 666 1.10 17.87 -5.91
CA HIS A 666 1.66 17.65 -7.24
C HIS A 666 1.47 18.89 -8.11
N THR A 667 2.57 19.34 -8.71
CA THR A 667 2.58 20.41 -9.71
C THR A 667 2.17 19.86 -11.08
N LYS A 668 1.70 20.74 -11.97
CA LYS A 668 1.36 20.35 -13.34
C LYS A 668 2.59 19.79 -14.06
N GLU A 669 3.76 20.39 -13.84
CA GLU A 669 5.03 19.99 -14.45
C GLU A 669 5.45 18.58 -14.03
N GLN A 670 5.27 18.23 -12.74
CA GLN A 670 5.49 16.87 -12.25
C GLN A 670 4.52 15.87 -12.92
N LEU A 671 3.23 16.23 -13.02
CA LEU A 671 2.23 15.36 -13.66
C LEU A 671 2.53 15.16 -15.14
N ASP A 672 2.89 16.22 -15.87
CA ASP A 672 3.25 16.17 -17.28
C ASP A 672 4.50 15.31 -17.52
N TYR A 673 5.52 15.45 -16.67
CA TYR A 673 6.70 14.59 -16.73
C TYR A 673 6.34 13.12 -16.51
N VAL A 674 5.53 12.81 -15.49
CA VAL A 674 5.09 11.42 -15.24
C VAL A 674 4.28 10.89 -16.42
N LEU A 675 3.38 11.70 -17.01
CA LEU A 675 2.59 11.31 -18.19
C LEU A 675 3.47 11.01 -19.40
N ALA A 676 4.48 11.83 -19.68
CA ALA A 676 5.42 11.61 -20.77
C ALA A 676 6.23 10.31 -20.59
N ILE A 677 6.64 10.00 -19.35
CA ILE A 677 7.31 8.74 -19.05
C ILE A 677 6.35 7.55 -19.14
N CYS A 678 5.10 7.69 -18.67
CA CYS A 678 4.07 6.68 -18.85
C CYS A 678 3.87 6.36 -20.33
N ASP A 679 3.76 7.37 -21.20
CA ASP A 679 3.60 7.22 -22.65
C ASP A 679 4.71 6.35 -23.25
N LYS A 680 5.96 6.70 -22.94
CA LYS A 680 7.17 5.98 -23.38
C LYS A 680 7.19 4.53 -22.90
N ILE A 681 6.93 4.28 -21.61
CA ILE A 681 6.90 2.92 -21.06
C ILE A 681 5.72 2.13 -21.67
N GLY A 682 4.61 2.81 -21.94
CA GLY A 682 3.42 2.24 -22.57
C GLY A 682 3.70 1.63 -23.93
N ASP A 683 4.45 2.35 -24.78
CA ASP A 683 4.87 1.87 -26.09
C ASP A 683 5.83 0.69 -25.98
N LEU A 684 6.83 0.78 -25.10
CA LEU A 684 7.82 -0.29 -24.92
C LEU A 684 7.22 -1.58 -24.33
N SER A 685 6.17 -1.46 -23.52
CA SER A 685 5.55 -2.59 -22.82
C SER A 685 4.26 -3.11 -23.47
N ASN A 686 3.82 -2.50 -24.57
CA ASN A 686 2.53 -2.76 -25.21
C ASN A 686 1.38 -2.77 -24.17
N THR A 687 1.24 -1.68 -23.42
CA THR A 687 0.18 -1.54 -22.37
C THR A 687 -0.87 -0.48 -22.71
N LYS A 688 -0.81 0.10 -23.91
CA LYS A 688 -1.83 1.03 -24.44
C LYS A 688 -2.97 0.26 -25.09
N TYR A 689 -3.77 -0.43 -24.28
CA TYR A 689 -4.84 -1.35 -24.76
C TYR A 689 -6.07 -0.67 -25.37
N ALA A 690 -6.22 0.65 -25.20
CA ALA A 690 -7.37 1.43 -25.65
C ALA A 690 -6.98 2.64 -26.51
N PHE A 691 -5.87 2.53 -27.25
CA PHE A 691 -5.41 3.61 -28.11
C PHE A 691 -6.41 3.92 -29.22
N ASP A 692 -6.82 5.18 -29.31
CA ASP A 692 -7.73 5.69 -30.33
C ASP A 692 -7.06 6.87 -31.04
N PRO A 693 -6.58 6.69 -32.29
CA PRO A 693 -5.88 7.74 -33.03
C PRO A 693 -6.77 8.93 -33.41
N SER A 694 -8.10 8.82 -33.25
CA SER A 694 -9.04 9.90 -33.55
C SER A 694 -9.16 10.94 -32.42
N LYS A 695 -8.66 10.64 -31.22
CA LYS A 695 -8.74 11.55 -30.06
C LYS A 695 -7.56 12.51 -30.03
N ASN A 696 -7.87 13.81 -30.03
CA ASN A 696 -6.84 14.86 -29.97
C ASN A 696 -6.36 15.08 -28.51
N PHE A 697 -5.16 14.59 -28.21
CA PHE A 697 -4.55 14.59 -26.88
C PHE A 697 -4.20 15.98 -26.33
N ASP A 698 -3.91 16.92 -27.23
CA ASP A 698 -3.50 18.29 -26.89
C ASP A 698 -4.68 19.15 -26.39
N SER A 699 -5.91 18.69 -26.59
CA SER A 699 -7.13 19.42 -26.20
C SER A 699 -7.48 19.35 -24.70
N ILE A 700 -6.83 18.46 -23.94
CA ILE A 700 -7.10 18.33 -22.50
C ILE A 700 -6.25 19.37 -21.75
N GLU A 701 -6.91 20.45 -21.32
CA GLU A 701 -6.34 21.50 -20.49
C GLU A 701 -6.37 21.13 -18.99
N TYR A 702 -5.56 21.84 -18.19
CA TYR A 702 -5.32 21.57 -16.77
C TYR A 702 -6.34 22.22 -15.84
#